data_AF-F8MUA2-F1
#
_entry.id   AF-F8MUA2-F1
#
_cell.length_a   1.000
_cell.length_b   1.000
_cell.length_c   1.000
_cell.angle_alpha   90.00
_cell.angle_beta   90.00
_cell.angle_gamma   90.00
#
_symmetry.space_group_name_H-M   'P 1'
#
loop_
_entity.id
_entity.type
_entity.pdbx_description
1 polymer ?
#
loop_
_entity_poly.entity_id
_entity_poly.type
_entity_poly.pdbx_seq_one_letter_code
_entity_poly.pdbx_strand_id
1 'polypeptide(L)'
;MTSSPSLDRFPDELIRHILLYVSPEDNVLNIQPVSRRFYHIANEPLLWRYLCRNSFTFWKPEHYFFAKLSDPRPTTIEWKKLWLRRKRQNHLIKRLLDEILTTRYHQLRNLQRICQFGYDAKDFLLEQCHVDESHDDVLARRYYANSALDSIHRGMAVEVWSKCYETGTDPYSGLDRALGAFDLFVLHDQPQDLEYILSTLDTLAQRFMLEHPEHKIMSTRQKALALNRWLRAQNLMGMENETVNYHNLRNCLLGHALSDDEHPSLPIISSAIFASVAERLGMSSACCAFPSHVHASVKAPPGMTLDGDVEEDPKAEPETMYLNPYKWDGEVTLDELRRALVELGWTQGSEVFLRASPVPIIVLRTAANIKAATSRIQNLADRSGEPIEVEAKRLRAGHPDINVEAAKYASMWAELMVKPVSSVHWDHNLETFLHSFAMSWGEDAWIVRKYLLPMYEQFVASQPHVRNRAGWENVREILNMLDNLDRREAVVTRRYTQEMQERVRYRIGQVFRHKRYGWIGIINGWAAGSAGLPVPHYLDGYEDEVQSPTTSPRSSGDRLHSEGQLRPQLARVFYTCMSSKRPRIDRLRVAQNSIEIITDPNLIPESLKFLAGKYFKRFDRKTCTFVSNIKESYPDD
;
A
#
# COMPACT_ATOMS: atom_id res chain seq x y z
N MET A 1 -28.65 55.47 29.79
CA MET A 1 -27.51 54.93 29.02
C MET A 1 -27.68 53.43 28.92
N THR A 2 -28.20 52.96 27.79
CA THR A 2 -28.35 51.52 27.51
C THR A 2 -26.96 50.93 27.32
N SER A 3 -26.50 50.16 28.30
CA SER A 3 -25.23 49.46 28.22
C SER A 3 -25.19 48.58 26.97
N SER A 4 -24.17 48.77 26.12
CA SER A 4 -23.91 47.91 24.97
C SER A 4 -23.91 46.44 25.39
N PRO A 5 -24.53 45.53 24.61
CA PRO A 5 -24.48 44.11 24.90
C PRO A 5 -23.02 43.65 24.92
N SER A 6 -22.59 43.05 26.05
CA SER A 6 -21.27 42.42 26.21
C SER A 6 -21.45 40.92 26.34
N LEU A 7 -20.52 40.15 25.76
CA LEU A 7 -20.40 38.70 25.94
C LEU A 7 -20.29 38.31 27.42
N ASP A 8 -19.78 39.22 28.28
CA ASP A 8 -19.70 38.99 29.73
C ASP A 8 -21.06 38.82 30.41
N ARG A 9 -22.16 39.13 29.74
CA ARG A 9 -23.52 39.01 30.30
C ARG A 9 -24.21 37.69 29.97
N PHE A 10 -23.66 36.92 29.04
CA PHE A 10 -24.22 35.63 28.67
C PHE A 10 -23.84 34.56 29.71
N PRO A 11 -24.70 33.58 30.01
CA PRO A 11 -24.34 32.39 30.79
C PRO A 11 -23.16 31.62 30.17
N ASP A 12 -22.40 30.93 31.01
CA ASP A 12 -21.22 30.15 30.60
C ASP A 12 -21.59 29.07 29.58
N GLU A 13 -22.79 28.48 29.69
CA GLU A 13 -23.30 27.46 28.79
C GLU A 13 -23.49 27.98 27.36
N LEU A 14 -23.95 29.23 27.22
CA LEU A 14 -24.12 29.87 25.91
C LEU A 14 -22.77 30.24 25.31
N ILE A 15 -21.85 30.76 26.12
CA ILE A 15 -20.48 31.03 25.67
C ILE A 15 -19.82 29.73 25.21
N ARG A 16 -19.94 28.64 26.00
CA ARG A 16 -19.42 27.32 25.63
C ARG A 16 -20.01 26.81 24.33
N HIS A 17 -21.32 26.99 24.11
CA HIS A 17 -21.97 26.60 22.86
C HIS A 17 -21.41 27.39 21.67
N ILE A 18 -21.18 28.71 21.83
CA ILE A 18 -20.53 29.54 20.82
C ILE A 18 -19.12 29.01 20.50
N LEU A 19 -18.35 28.60 21.51
CA LEU A 19 -17.00 28.06 21.33
C LEU A 19 -16.94 26.76 20.53
N LEU A 20 -18.05 26.03 20.36
CA LEU A 20 -18.11 24.86 19.47
C LEU A 20 -17.99 25.25 17.99
N TYR A 21 -18.29 26.50 17.65
CA TYR A 21 -18.23 27.05 16.28
C TYR A 21 -16.99 27.89 16.01
N VAL A 22 -16.12 28.06 17.01
CA VAL A 22 -14.85 28.77 16.86
C VAL A 22 -13.75 27.76 16.55
N SER A 23 -12.83 28.12 15.64
CA SER A 23 -11.66 27.28 15.37
C SER A 23 -10.88 27.02 16.67
N PRO A 24 -10.38 25.78 16.90
CA PRO A 24 -9.54 25.51 18.07
C PRO A 24 -8.32 26.44 18.18
N GLU A 25 -7.78 26.88 17.05
CA GLU A 25 -6.65 27.81 16.95
C GLU A 25 -7.04 29.20 17.47
N ASP A 26 -8.14 29.78 17.00
CA ASP A 26 -8.62 31.08 17.48
C ASP A 26 -9.02 31.01 18.95
N ASN A 27 -9.56 29.87 19.38
CA ASN A 27 -9.86 29.65 20.78
C ASN A 27 -8.59 29.79 21.65
N VAL A 28 -7.49 29.16 21.26
CA VAL A 28 -6.21 29.20 21.99
C VAL A 28 -5.50 30.55 21.87
N LEU A 29 -5.44 31.11 20.65
CA LEU A 29 -4.64 32.29 20.35
C LEU A 29 -5.36 33.60 20.69
N ASN A 30 -6.67 33.64 20.51
CA ASN A 30 -7.44 34.88 20.50
C ASN A 30 -8.49 34.95 21.61
N ILE A 31 -9.09 33.83 22.05
CA ILE A 31 -10.17 33.87 23.07
C ILE A 31 -9.66 33.66 24.49
N GLN A 32 -8.90 32.59 24.73
CA GLN A 32 -8.39 32.27 26.06
C GLN A 32 -7.59 33.42 26.71
N PRO A 33 -6.80 34.22 25.97
CA PRO A 33 -6.05 35.34 26.56
C PRO A 33 -6.91 36.55 26.95
N VAL A 34 -8.18 36.62 26.52
CA VAL A 34 -9.02 37.84 26.68
C VAL A 34 -9.40 38.08 28.13
N SER A 35 -9.77 37.04 28.87
CA SER A 35 -10.15 37.16 30.28
C SER A 35 -9.99 35.83 31.02
N ARG A 36 -9.92 35.89 32.36
CA ARG A 36 -9.89 34.67 33.21
C ARG A 36 -11.13 33.81 33.00
N ARG A 37 -12.30 34.43 32.83
CA ARG A 37 -13.56 33.70 32.60
C ARG A 37 -13.53 32.95 31.27
N PHE A 38 -13.13 33.61 30.18
CA PHE A 38 -12.97 32.94 28.89
C PHE A 38 -11.90 31.85 28.94
N TYR A 39 -10.79 32.09 29.64
CA TYR A 39 -9.79 31.05 29.89
C TYR A 39 -10.41 29.81 30.53
N HIS A 40 -11.21 29.96 31.58
CA HIS A 40 -11.83 28.81 32.25
C HIS A 40 -12.84 28.06 31.34
N ILE A 41 -13.79 28.77 30.73
CA ILE A 41 -14.83 28.17 29.88
C ILE A 41 -14.20 27.48 28.66
N ALA A 42 -13.22 28.12 28.03
CA ALA A 42 -12.55 27.60 26.86
C ALA A 42 -11.61 26.43 27.16
N ASN A 43 -11.31 26.15 28.44
CA ASN A 43 -10.54 24.99 28.87
C ASN A 43 -11.41 23.84 29.40
N GLU A 44 -12.74 23.90 29.25
CA GLU A 44 -13.61 22.79 29.65
C GLU A 44 -13.26 21.48 28.91
N PRO A 45 -13.10 20.34 29.62
CA PRO A 45 -12.71 19.08 29.00
C PRO A 45 -13.64 18.60 27.89
N LEU A 46 -14.96 18.80 28.04
CA LEU A 46 -15.96 18.34 27.06
C LEU A 46 -15.92 19.15 25.76
N LEU A 47 -15.57 20.43 25.81
CA LEU A 47 -15.32 21.24 24.62
C LEU A 47 -14.15 20.62 23.84
N TRP A 48 -13.03 20.35 24.51
CA TRP A 48 -11.87 19.76 23.83
C TRP A 48 -12.08 18.31 23.36
N ARG A 49 -12.91 17.52 24.04
CA ARG A 49 -13.36 16.21 23.54
C ARG A 49 -14.10 16.35 22.21
N TYR A 50 -15.03 17.30 22.13
CA TYR A 50 -15.73 17.62 20.88
C TYR A 50 -14.75 18.09 19.81
N LEU A 51 -13.83 19.00 20.12
CA LEU A 51 -12.86 19.50 19.14
C LEU A 51 -11.93 18.38 18.64
N CYS A 52 -11.45 17.47 19.50
CA CYS A 52 -10.68 16.31 19.04
C CYS A 52 -11.46 15.46 18.03
N ARG A 53 -12.74 15.17 18.32
CA ARG A 53 -13.59 14.34 17.44
C ARG A 53 -13.85 15.00 16.08
N ASN A 54 -13.97 16.32 16.03
CA ASN A 54 -14.32 17.03 14.78
C ASN A 54 -13.10 17.57 14.02
N SER A 55 -11.93 17.70 14.67
CA SER A 55 -10.72 18.21 14.01
C SER A 55 -9.93 17.13 13.27
N PHE A 56 -10.11 15.86 13.63
CA PHE A 56 -9.29 14.75 13.13
C PHE A 56 -10.14 13.50 12.92
N THR A 57 -10.03 12.89 11.74
CA THR A 57 -10.69 11.62 11.42
C THR A 57 -9.83 10.45 11.85
N PHE A 58 -8.52 10.54 11.59
CA PHE A 58 -7.58 9.44 11.79
C PHE A 58 -6.68 9.64 13.01
N TRP A 59 -6.53 8.56 13.78
CA TRP A 59 -5.76 8.54 15.01
C TRP A 59 -4.85 7.33 15.05
N LYS A 60 -3.59 7.55 15.43
CA LYS A 60 -2.67 6.45 15.74
C LYS A 60 -3.19 5.62 16.95
N PRO A 61 -3.11 4.27 16.92
CA PRO A 61 -3.63 3.43 18.00
C PRO A 61 -3.09 3.75 19.40
N GLU A 62 -1.86 4.23 19.53
CA GLU A 62 -1.21 4.56 20.80
C GLU A 62 -1.86 5.75 21.53
N HIS A 63 -2.74 6.50 20.85
CA HIS A 63 -3.55 7.51 21.53
C HIS A 63 -4.72 6.91 22.31
N TYR A 64 -5.10 5.66 22.05
CA TYR A 64 -6.29 5.00 22.60
C TYR A 64 -7.54 5.87 22.45
N PHE A 65 -7.66 6.56 21.31
CA PHE A 65 -8.66 7.63 21.12
C PHE A 65 -10.10 7.12 21.28
N PHE A 66 -10.45 6.01 20.62
CA PHE A 66 -11.79 5.44 20.72
C PHE A 66 -12.09 4.90 22.12
N ALA A 67 -11.13 4.27 22.78
CA ALA A 67 -11.29 3.84 24.18
C ALA A 67 -11.53 5.04 25.12
N LYS A 68 -10.78 6.13 24.92
CA LYS A 68 -10.99 7.41 25.63
C LYS A 68 -12.36 8.03 25.35
N LEU A 69 -12.88 7.89 24.12
CA LEU A 69 -14.22 8.39 23.78
C LEU A 69 -15.32 7.61 24.51
N SER A 70 -15.11 6.32 24.75
CA SER A 70 -16.04 5.43 25.45
C SER A 70 -15.85 5.40 26.97
N ASP A 71 -14.88 6.15 27.52
CA ASP A 71 -14.62 6.20 28.96
C ASP A 71 -15.82 6.79 29.72
N PRO A 72 -16.29 6.15 30.81
CA PRO A 72 -17.43 6.64 31.59
C PRO A 72 -17.15 7.97 32.31
N ARG A 73 -15.88 8.39 32.45
CA ARG A 73 -15.45 9.64 33.09
C ARG A 73 -14.62 10.48 32.11
N PRO A 74 -15.23 11.02 31.05
CA PRO A 74 -14.51 11.74 30.00
C PRO A 74 -13.82 13.03 30.49
N THR A 75 -14.22 13.57 31.63
CA THR A 75 -13.64 14.79 32.20
C THR A 75 -12.25 14.59 32.81
N THR A 76 -11.83 13.35 33.08
CA THR A 76 -10.49 13.04 33.63
C THR A 76 -9.39 13.00 32.55
N ILE A 77 -9.79 12.96 31.29
CA ILE A 77 -8.88 12.87 30.14
C ILE A 77 -8.41 14.26 29.75
N GLU A 78 -7.10 14.44 29.56
CA GLU A 78 -6.49 15.70 29.11
C GLU A 78 -6.73 15.96 27.60
N TRP A 79 -7.98 16.15 27.18
CA TRP A 79 -8.36 16.31 25.77
C TRP A 79 -7.64 17.45 25.06
N LYS A 80 -7.48 18.61 25.70
CA LYS A 80 -6.77 19.75 25.13
C LYS A 80 -5.31 19.41 24.80
N LYS A 81 -4.64 18.69 25.70
CA LYS A 81 -3.26 18.25 25.51
C LYS A 81 -3.14 17.27 24.35
N LEU A 82 -4.11 16.36 24.22
CA LEU A 82 -4.21 15.45 23.09
C LEU A 82 -4.37 16.21 21.76
N TRP A 83 -5.29 17.18 21.70
CA TRP A 83 -5.50 18.03 20.53
C TRP A 83 -4.22 18.81 20.16
N LEU A 84 -3.60 19.49 21.13
CA LEU A 84 -2.38 20.27 20.92
C LEU A 84 -1.22 19.39 20.43
N ARG A 85 -1.08 18.18 20.97
CA ARG A 85 -0.09 17.21 20.48
C ARG A 85 -0.33 16.88 19.01
N ARG A 86 -1.58 16.55 18.65
CA ARG A 86 -1.99 16.21 17.29
C ARG A 86 -1.73 17.38 16.31
N LYS A 87 -2.07 18.61 16.71
CA LYS A 87 -1.80 19.81 15.88
C LYS A 87 -0.31 20.08 15.70
N ARG A 88 0.52 19.89 16.73
CA ARG A 88 1.99 20.02 16.63
C ARG A 88 2.58 19.00 15.67
N GLN A 89 2.07 17.75 15.67
CA GLN A 89 2.48 16.73 14.71
C GLN A 89 2.15 17.17 13.29
N ASN A 90 0.95 17.68 13.00
CA ASN A 90 0.59 18.17 11.66
C ASN A 90 1.52 19.29 11.17
N HIS A 91 1.90 20.23 12.04
CA HIS A 91 2.88 21.27 11.69
C HIS A 91 4.25 20.69 11.34
N LEU A 92 4.70 19.69 12.09
CA LEU A 92 5.96 19.00 11.82
C LEU A 92 5.90 18.21 10.50
N ILE A 93 4.81 17.50 10.24
CA ILE A 93 4.59 16.77 8.98
C ILE A 93 4.61 17.73 7.80
N LYS A 94 3.90 18.87 7.90
CA LYS A 94 3.94 19.92 6.88
C LYS A 94 5.38 20.38 6.60
N ARG A 95 6.14 20.72 7.64
CA ARG A 95 7.54 21.14 7.49
C ARG A 95 8.40 20.08 6.81
N LEU A 96 8.25 18.82 7.20
CA LEU A 96 8.99 17.70 6.59
C LEU A 96 8.62 17.52 5.11
N LEU A 97 7.34 17.65 4.77
CA LEU A 97 6.90 17.58 3.37
C LEU A 97 7.48 18.74 2.57
N ASP A 98 7.43 19.96 3.08
CA ASP A 98 8.01 21.12 2.42
C ASP A 98 9.54 20.94 2.23
N GLU A 99 10.26 20.39 3.22
CA GLU A 99 11.68 20.04 3.11
C GLU A 99 11.93 19.02 1.98
N ILE A 100 11.13 17.95 1.89
CA ILE A 100 11.19 16.92 0.82
C ILE A 100 11.07 17.54 -0.58
N LEU A 101 10.25 18.58 -0.73
CA LEU A 101 10.02 19.23 -2.03
C LEU A 101 11.18 20.16 -2.45
N THR A 102 11.98 20.63 -1.50
CA THR A 102 13.04 21.62 -1.76
C THR A 102 14.41 21.02 -2.09
N THR A 103 14.76 19.85 -1.54
CA THR A 103 16.08 19.24 -1.69
C THR A 103 16.01 17.73 -1.81
N ARG A 104 16.97 17.12 -2.51
CA ARG A 104 17.13 15.66 -2.52
C ARG A 104 17.87 15.14 -1.29
N TYR A 105 18.58 16.02 -0.58
CA TYR A 105 19.34 15.64 0.60
C TYR A 105 18.40 15.29 1.75
N HIS A 106 18.57 14.10 2.35
CA HIS A 106 17.68 13.58 3.40
C HIS A 106 16.21 13.44 3.01
N GLN A 107 15.90 13.43 1.71
CA GLN A 107 14.53 13.33 1.22
C GLN A 107 13.85 12.05 1.71
N LEU A 108 14.56 10.91 1.58
CA LEU A 108 14.05 9.61 2.01
C LEU A 108 13.92 9.56 3.54
N ARG A 109 14.90 10.09 4.28
CA ARG A 109 14.83 10.17 5.75
C ARG A 109 13.64 11.01 6.23
N ASN A 110 13.37 12.15 5.60
CA ASN A 110 12.23 12.99 5.97
C ASN A 110 10.90 12.31 5.64
N LEU A 111 10.83 11.59 4.52
CA LEU A 111 9.67 10.78 4.17
C LEU A 111 9.40 9.70 5.22
N GLN A 112 10.42 8.95 5.63
CA GLN A 112 10.31 7.96 6.72
C GLN A 112 9.80 8.57 8.02
N ARG A 113 10.25 9.78 8.38
CA ARG A 113 9.79 10.48 9.59
C ARG A 113 8.31 10.84 9.51
N ILE A 114 7.81 11.22 8.33
CA ILE A 114 6.36 11.41 8.12
C ILE A 114 5.64 10.09 8.36
N CYS A 115 6.10 9.00 7.74
CA CYS A 115 5.45 7.69 7.85
C CYS A 115 5.38 7.16 9.29
N GLN A 116 6.37 7.46 10.13
CA GLN A 116 6.39 7.06 11.54
C GLN A 116 5.28 7.69 12.40
N PHE A 117 4.65 8.78 11.94
CA PHE A 117 3.43 9.30 12.58
C PHE A 117 2.22 8.40 12.34
N GLY A 118 2.27 7.47 11.39
CA GLY A 118 1.18 6.55 11.07
C GLY A 118 -0.10 7.31 10.70
N TYR A 119 -1.25 6.87 11.20
CA TYR A 119 -2.54 7.51 10.95
C TYR A 119 -2.66 8.94 11.49
N ASP A 120 -1.74 9.39 12.36
CA ASP A 120 -1.68 10.83 12.65
C ASP A 120 -1.26 11.65 11.41
N ALA A 121 -0.58 11.09 10.42
CA ALA A 121 -0.29 11.84 9.20
C ALA A 121 -1.45 11.84 8.20
N LYS A 122 -2.39 10.89 8.31
CA LYS A 122 -3.34 10.55 7.24
C LYS A 122 -4.26 11.72 6.85
N ASP A 123 -4.90 12.40 7.81
CA ASP A 123 -5.78 13.55 7.52
C ASP A 123 -5.05 14.61 6.68
N PHE A 124 -3.85 15.02 7.11
CA PHE A 124 -3.06 16.03 6.41
C PHE A 124 -2.59 15.54 5.04
N LEU A 125 -2.10 14.30 4.94
CA LEU A 125 -1.61 13.75 3.67
C LEU A 125 -2.72 13.64 2.63
N LEU A 126 -3.93 13.23 3.02
CA LEU A 126 -5.09 13.18 2.12
C LEU A 126 -5.42 14.58 1.56
N GLU A 127 -5.41 15.63 2.40
CA GLU A 127 -5.56 17.00 1.91
C GLU A 127 -4.47 17.37 0.89
N GLN A 128 -3.21 16.97 1.14
CA GLN A 128 -2.11 17.27 0.22
C GLN A 128 -2.18 16.46 -1.09
N CYS A 129 -2.73 15.24 -1.06
CA CYS A 129 -2.99 14.42 -2.26
C CYS A 129 -3.98 15.10 -3.21
N HIS A 130 -4.87 15.95 -2.69
CA HIS A 130 -5.92 16.64 -3.45
C HIS A 130 -5.74 18.16 -3.52
N VAL A 131 -4.54 18.66 -3.21
CA VAL A 131 -4.24 20.10 -3.28
C VAL A 131 -4.56 20.67 -4.66
N ASP A 132 -5.11 21.88 -4.74
CA ASP A 132 -5.59 22.49 -6.00
C ASP A 132 -4.48 22.70 -7.06
N GLU A 133 -4.86 22.66 -8.35
CA GLU A 133 -3.94 22.88 -9.48
C GLU A 133 -3.25 24.26 -9.48
N SER A 134 -3.79 25.24 -8.74
CA SER A 134 -3.18 26.55 -8.57
C SER A 134 -1.88 26.53 -7.76
N HIS A 135 -1.57 25.44 -7.04
CA HIS A 135 -0.35 25.35 -6.25
C HIS A 135 0.90 25.25 -7.13
N ASP A 136 1.95 26.02 -6.79
CA ASP A 136 3.20 26.08 -7.57
C ASP A 136 3.88 24.71 -7.72
N ASP A 137 3.71 23.87 -6.71
CA ASP A 137 4.31 22.55 -6.53
C ASP A 137 3.32 21.38 -6.54
N VAL A 138 2.14 21.59 -7.13
CA VAL A 138 1.01 20.63 -7.13
C VAL A 138 1.44 19.19 -7.47
N LEU A 139 2.22 18.96 -8.53
CA LEU A 139 2.58 17.60 -8.95
C LEU A 139 3.47 16.92 -7.90
N ALA A 140 4.51 17.62 -7.44
CA ALA A 140 5.45 17.07 -6.48
C ALA A 140 4.79 16.86 -5.11
N ARG A 141 4.00 17.83 -4.64
CA ARG A 141 3.25 17.75 -3.39
C ARG A 141 2.31 16.56 -3.38
N ARG A 142 1.49 16.38 -4.42
CA ARG A 142 0.58 15.23 -4.55
C ARG A 142 1.34 13.90 -4.61
N TYR A 143 2.47 13.84 -5.32
CA TYR A 143 3.27 12.61 -5.44
C TYR A 143 3.88 12.18 -4.10
N TYR A 144 4.55 13.10 -3.39
CA TYR A 144 5.21 12.76 -2.13
C TYR A 144 4.20 12.56 -0.99
N ALA A 145 3.06 13.25 -1.01
CA ALA A 145 1.96 12.97 -0.09
C ALA A 145 1.40 11.55 -0.28
N ASN A 146 1.11 11.16 -1.53
CA ASN A 146 0.67 9.80 -1.86
C ASN A 146 1.73 8.75 -1.49
N SER A 147 3.02 9.01 -1.80
CA SER A 147 4.11 8.08 -1.46
C SER A 147 4.22 7.85 0.05
N ALA A 148 4.09 8.91 0.85
CA ALA A 148 4.07 8.80 2.32
C ALA A 148 2.86 8.02 2.81
N LEU A 149 1.67 8.32 2.26
CA LEU A 149 0.41 7.68 2.62
C LEU A 149 0.43 6.18 2.29
N ASP A 150 0.88 5.81 1.10
CA ASP A 150 1.03 4.42 0.68
C ASP A 150 2.01 3.67 1.59
N SER A 151 3.15 4.28 1.94
CA SER A 151 4.11 3.68 2.87
C SER A 151 3.50 3.47 4.27
N ILE A 152 2.69 4.41 4.77
CA ILE A 152 1.93 4.25 6.03
C ILE A 152 0.98 3.05 5.94
N HIS A 153 0.20 2.95 4.86
CA HIS A 153 -0.73 1.84 4.65
C HIS A 153 -0.01 0.49 4.61
N ARG A 154 1.10 0.38 3.87
CA ARG A 154 1.93 -0.84 3.85
C ARG A 154 2.50 -1.17 5.23
N GLY A 155 2.95 -0.18 5.99
CA GLY A 155 3.44 -0.38 7.35
C GLY A 155 2.39 -0.97 8.29
N MET A 156 1.13 -0.58 8.11
CA MET A 156 0.01 -1.15 8.87
C MET A 156 -0.33 -2.58 8.44
N ALA A 157 -0.29 -2.87 7.15
CA ALA A 157 -0.47 -4.25 6.66
C ALA A 157 0.59 -5.20 7.23
N VAL A 158 1.86 -4.76 7.21
CA VAL A 158 2.97 -5.52 7.79
C VAL A 158 2.78 -5.68 9.31
N GLU A 159 2.29 -4.67 10.01
CA GLU A 159 1.98 -4.78 11.43
C GLU A 159 0.92 -5.86 11.69
N VAL A 160 -0.15 -5.93 10.89
CA VAL A 160 -1.18 -6.98 11.01
C VAL A 160 -0.55 -8.37 10.88
N TRP A 161 0.26 -8.60 9.84
CA TRP A 161 0.87 -9.92 9.64
C TRP A 161 1.95 -10.26 10.67
N SER A 162 2.67 -9.28 11.19
CA SER A 162 3.68 -9.51 12.24
C SER A 162 3.08 -10.07 13.53
N LYS A 163 1.79 -9.81 13.78
CA LYS A 163 1.06 -10.25 14.98
C LYS A 163 0.51 -11.67 14.89
N CYS A 164 0.53 -12.29 13.70
CA CYS A 164 -0.04 -13.62 13.46
C CYS A 164 0.54 -14.74 14.34
N TYR A 165 1.74 -14.56 14.89
CA TYR A 165 2.41 -15.53 15.77
C TYR A 165 2.69 -14.97 17.17
N GLU A 166 2.11 -13.84 17.54
CA GLU A 166 2.27 -13.31 18.90
C GLU A 166 1.66 -14.29 19.92
N THR A 167 2.45 -14.64 20.94
CA THR A 167 2.06 -15.58 21.99
C THR A 167 0.73 -15.14 22.63
N GLY A 168 -0.23 -16.06 22.68
CA GLY A 168 -1.56 -15.81 23.26
C GLY A 168 -2.62 -15.33 22.26
N THR A 169 -2.26 -15.15 20.99
CA THR A 169 -3.22 -14.85 19.91
C THR A 169 -3.87 -16.15 19.44
N ASP A 170 -5.20 -16.15 19.29
CA ASP A 170 -5.92 -17.26 18.67
C ASP A 170 -5.57 -17.32 17.16
N PRO A 171 -4.94 -18.41 16.68
CA PRO A 171 -4.50 -18.55 15.29
C PRO A 171 -5.64 -18.60 14.27
N TYR A 172 -6.90 -18.72 14.72
CA TYR A 172 -8.09 -18.71 13.86
C TYR A 172 -8.79 -17.34 13.83
N SER A 173 -8.41 -16.42 14.71
CA SER A 173 -9.04 -15.10 14.83
C SER A 173 -8.43 -14.04 13.90
N GLY A 174 -9.24 -13.04 13.51
CA GLY A 174 -8.75 -11.86 12.78
C GLY A 174 -8.50 -12.09 11.29
N LEU A 175 -9.19 -13.06 10.68
CA LEU A 175 -9.07 -13.39 9.26
C LEU A 175 -9.36 -12.17 8.35
N ASP A 176 -10.41 -11.41 8.65
CA ASP A 176 -10.80 -10.21 7.89
C ASP A 176 -9.70 -9.15 7.86
N ARG A 177 -9.10 -8.83 9.01
CA ARG A 177 -7.96 -7.92 9.11
C ARG A 177 -6.75 -8.44 8.35
N ALA A 178 -6.46 -9.74 8.48
CA ALA A 178 -5.29 -10.35 7.86
C ALA A 178 -5.37 -10.36 6.32
N LEU A 179 -6.57 -10.55 5.75
CA LEU A 179 -6.79 -10.46 4.31
C LEU A 179 -6.93 -9.02 3.82
N GLY A 180 -7.62 -8.16 4.57
CA GLY A 180 -7.74 -6.73 4.27
C GLY A 180 -6.38 -6.00 4.27
N ALA A 181 -5.36 -6.56 4.92
CA ALA A 181 -3.99 -6.04 4.87
C ALA A 181 -3.40 -6.04 3.44
N PHE A 182 -3.85 -6.95 2.55
CA PHE A 182 -3.43 -6.90 1.14
C PHE A 182 -4.00 -5.66 0.42
N ASP A 183 -5.23 -5.27 0.71
CA ASP A 183 -5.88 -4.07 0.13
C ASP A 183 -5.10 -2.79 0.43
N LEU A 184 -4.45 -2.70 1.60
CA LEU A 184 -3.65 -1.53 2.00
C LEU A 184 -2.46 -1.23 1.08
N PHE A 185 -1.96 -2.20 0.31
CA PHE A 185 -0.88 -1.97 -0.65
C PHE A 185 -1.33 -1.22 -1.91
N VAL A 186 -2.64 -1.15 -2.15
CA VAL A 186 -3.26 -0.56 -3.34
C VAL A 186 -4.36 0.44 -2.98
N LEU A 187 -4.39 0.89 -1.72
CA LEU A 187 -5.42 1.78 -1.19
C LEU A 187 -5.25 3.22 -1.66
N HIS A 188 -4.03 3.73 -1.76
CA HIS A 188 -3.75 5.12 -2.11
C HIS A 188 -4.49 6.12 -1.21
N ASP A 189 -5.18 7.08 -1.81
CA ASP A 189 -5.99 8.10 -1.16
C ASP A 189 -7.44 7.67 -0.89
N GLN A 190 -7.78 6.40 -1.12
CA GLN A 190 -9.15 5.91 -1.00
C GLN A 190 -9.55 5.69 0.47
N PRO A 191 -10.85 5.87 0.81
CA PRO A 191 -11.33 5.77 2.18
C PRO A 191 -11.56 4.32 2.65
N GLN A 192 -11.52 3.31 1.76
CA GLN A 192 -11.84 1.92 2.08
C GLN A 192 -10.69 1.16 2.78
N ASP A 193 -10.19 1.71 3.89
CA ASP A 193 -9.16 1.07 4.70
C ASP A 193 -9.68 -0.13 5.53
N LEU A 194 -8.87 -0.64 6.46
CA LEU A 194 -9.27 -1.79 7.29
C LEU A 194 -10.54 -1.52 8.11
N GLU A 195 -10.76 -0.30 8.59
CA GLU A 195 -11.94 0.01 9.39
C GLU A 195 -13.20 -0.02 8.53
N TYR A 196 -13.10 0.42 7.27
CA TYR A 196 -14.16 0.26 6.29
C TYR A 196 -14.51 -1.22 6.06
N ILE A 197 -13.52 -2.09 5.87
CA ILE A 197 -13.74 -3.53 5.65
C ILE A 197 -14.50 -4.14 6.84
N LEU A 198 -14.05 -3.84 8.05
CA LEU A 198 -14.63 -4.39 9.27
C LEU A 198 -16.06 -3.90 9.50
N SER A 199 -16.29 -2.59 9.37
CA SER A 199 -17.62 -2.01 9.52
C SER A 199 -18.60 -2.48 8.44
N THR A 200 -18.10 -2.77 7.23
CA THR A 200 -18.91 -3.35 6.16
C THR A 200 -19.36 -4.77 6.54
N LEU A 201 -18.44 -5.61 7.05
CA LEU A 201 -18.78 -6.96 7.53
C LEU A 201 -19.71 -6.93 8.75
N ASP A 202 -19.53 -5.98 9.67
CA ASP A 202 -20.45 -5.74 10.80
C ASP A 202 -21.85 -5.37 10.31
N THR A 203 -21.93 -4.50 9.31
CA THR A 203 -23.18 -4.08 8.69
C THR A 203 -23.88 -5.25 8.00
N LEU A 204 -23.14 -6.12 7.31
CA LEU A 204 -23.70 -7.34 6.71
C LEU A 204 -24.29 -8.28 7.76
N ALA A 205 -23.58 -8.51 8.88
CA ALA A 205 -24.09 -9.31 9.97
C ALA A 205 -25.37 -8.70 10.59
N GLN A 206 -25.39 -7.38 10.78
CA GLN A 206 -26.57 -6.66 11.29
C GLN A 206 -27.77 -6.77 10.34
N ARG A 207 -27.54 -6.60 9.03
CA ARG A 207 -28.58 -6.76 8.02
C ARG A 207 -29.15 -8.18 8.01
N PHE A 208 -28.29 -9.19 8.06
CA PHE A 208 -28.74 -10.59 8.17
C PHE A 208 -29.64 -10.80 9.40
N MET A 209 -29.24 -10.29 10.58
CA MET A 209 -30.03 -10.41 11.81
C MET A 209 -31.41 -9.72 11.72
N LEU A 210 -31.48 -8.58 11.01
CA LEU A 210 -32.73 -7.85 10.79
C LEU A 210 -33.67 -8.58 9.82
N GLU A 211 -33.12 -9.16 8.75
CA GLU A 211 -33.88 -9.87 7.72
C GLU A 211 -34.28 -11.29 8.16
N HIS A 212 -33.57 -11.89 9.12
CA HIS A 212 -33.86 -13.22 9.69
C HIS A 212 -34.03 -13.16 11.21
N PRO A 213 -35.13 -12.60 11.76
CA PRO A 213 -35.35 -12.51 13.20
C PRO A 213 -35.30 -13.87 13.93
N GLU A 214 -35.62 -14.95 13.22
CA GLU A 214 -35.59 -16.33 13.67
C GLU A 214 -34.18 -16.93 13.82
N HIS A 215 -33.11 -16.21 13.43
CA HIS A 215 -31.73 -16.69 13.59
C HIS A 215 -31.37 -17.11 15.02
N LYS A 216 -32.07 -16.58 16.04
CA LYS A 216 -31.84 -16.92 17.45
C LYS A 216 -32.29 -18.33 17.82
N ILE A 217 -33.25 -18.89 17.09
CA ILE A 217 -33.81 -20.22 17.34
C ILE A 217 -33.31 -21.27 16.33
N MET A 218 -32.58 -20.85 15.30
CA MET A 218 -31.94 -21.76 14.35
C MET A 218 -30.82 -22.55 15.01
N SER A 219 -30.69 -23.83 14.63
CA SER A 219 -29.48 -24.60 14.90
C SER A 219 -28.26 -24.00 14.19
N THR A 220 -27.05 -24.43 14.57
CA THR A 220 -25.82 -23.98 13.93
C THR A 220 -25.85 -24.29 12.43
N ARG A 221 -26.28 -25.50 12.05
CA ARG A 221 -26.42 -25.93 10.64
C ARG A 221 -27.41 -25.04 9.88
N GLN A 222 -28.59 -24.82 10.45
CA GLN A 222 -29.63 -24.01 9.82
C GLN A 222 -29.18 -22.56 9.63
N LYS A 223 -28.54 -21.96 10.64
CA LYS A 223 -28.03 -20.60 10.59
C LYS A 223 -26.92 -20.45 9.55
N ALA A 224 -25.99 -21.40 9.49
CA ALA A 224 -24.90 -21.38 8.51
C ALA A 224 -25.42 -21.49 7.06
N LEU A 225 -26.39 -22.37 6.81
CA LEU A 225 -27.03 -22.52 5.50
C LEU A 225 -27.86 -21.29 5.11
N ALA A 226 -28.62 -20.73 6.06
CA ALA A 226 -29.38 -19.50 5.84
C ALA A 226 -28.45 -18.34 5.48
N LEU A 227 -27.34 -18.18 6.20
CA LEU A 227 -26.33 -17.16 5.90
C LEU A 227 -25.72 -17.36 4.51
N ASN A 228 -25.34 -18.60 4.15
CA ASN A 228 -24.73 -18.90 2.86
C ASN A 228 -25.66 -18.53 1.70
N ARG A 229 -26.94 -18.91 1.80
CA ARG A 229 -27.98 -18.56 0.82
C ARG A 229 -28.19 -17.05 0.75
N TRP A 230 -28.26 -16.39 1.90
CA TRP A 230 -28.46 -14.94 1.96
C TRP A 230 -27.31 -14.16 1.32
N LEU A 231 -26.05 -14.48 1.65
CA LEU A 231 -24.89 -13.81 1.05
C LEU A 231 -24.85 -13.96 -0.48
N ARG A 232 -25.22 -15.14 -0.99
CA ARG A 232 -25.36 -15.37 -2.44
C ARG A 232 -26.51 -14.57 -3.06
N ALA A 233 -27.66 -14.50 -2.39
CA ALA A 233 -28.81 -13.71 -2.85
C ALA A 233 -28.53 -12.20 -2.88
N GLN A 234 -27.62 -11.72 -2.02
CA GLN A 234 -27.12 -10.34 -2.05
C GLN A 234 -25.99 -10.10 -3.07
N ASN A 235 -25.68 -11.09 -3.92
CA ASN A 235 -24.58 -11.04 -4.90
C ASN A 235 -23.20 -10.78 -4.27
N LEU A 236 -22.94 -11.23 -3.04
CA LEU A 236 -21.67 -10.97 -2.32
C LEU A 236 -20.61 -12.06 -2.50
N MET A 237 -20.86 -13.05 -3.35
CA MET A 237 -20.07 -14.28 -3.45
C MET A 237 -19.95 -14.74 -4.90
N GLY A 238 -18.77 -15.25 -5.26
CA GLY A 238 -18.54 -15.76 -6.60
C GLY A 238 -18.03 -14.71 -7.58
N MET A 239 -18.07 -15.05 -8.86
CA MET A 239 -17.83 -14.13 -9.96
C MET A 239 -18.51 -14.63 -11.23
N GLU A 240 -18.87 -13.71 -12.12
CA GLU A 240 -19.30 -14.03 -13.47
C GLU A 240 -18.10 -14.34 -14.38
N ASN A 241 -18.31 -15.19 -15.40
CA ASN A 241 -17.30 -15.53 -16.41
C ASN A 241 -15.94 -15.96 -15.82
N GLU A 242 -15.96 -16.95 -14.92
CA GLU A 242 -14.80 -17.47 -14.20
C GLU A 242 -13.58 -17.73 -15.11
N THR A 243 -13.78 -18.30 -16.30
CA THR A 243 -12.69 -18.61 -17.25
C THR A 243 -11.86 -17.39 -17.67
N VAL A 244 -12.48 -16.20 -17.67
CA VAL A 244 -11.83 -14.94 -18.02
C VAL A 244 -11.36 -14.22 -16.76
N ASN A 245 -12.23 -14.13 -15.75
CA ASN A 245 -12.06 -13.22 -14.62
C ASN A 245 -11.29 -13.81 -13.44
N TYR A 246 -11.11 -15.13 -13.36
CA TYR A 246 -10.55 -15.78 -12.16
C TYR A 246 -9.20 -15.19 -11.71
N HIS A 247 -8.33 -14.87 -12.66
CA HIS A 247 -7.00 -14.34 -12.37
C HIS A 247 -6.90 -12.81 -12.35
N ASN A 248 -8.03 -12.10 -12.35
CA ASN A 248 -8.02 -10.65 -12.19
C ASN A 248 -7.53 -10.29 -10.79
N LEU A 249 -6.64 -9.31 -10.70
CA LEU A 249 -5.98 -8.98 -9.44
C LEU A 249 -6.99 -8.55 -8.35
N ARG A 250 -8.04 -7.82 -8.73
CA ARG A 250 -9.10 -7.36 -7.83
C ARG A 250 -9.80 -8.49 -7.07
N ASN A 251 -9.91 -9.67 -7.67
CA ASN A 251 -10.62 -10.82 -7.09
C ASN A 251 -9.83 -11.49 -5.96
N CYS A 252 -8.55 -11.11 -5.78
CA CYS A 252 -7.69 -11.58 -4.69
C CYS A 252 -7.82 -10.72 -3.42
N LEU A 253 -8.55 -9.61 -3.47
CA LEU A 253 -8.53 -8.55 -2.46
C LEU A 253 -9.90 -8.47 -1.77
N LEU A 254 -9.91 -8.58 -0.43
CA LEU A 254 -11.14 -8.67 0.36
C LEU A 254 -11.91 -7.36 0.35
N GLY A 255 -11.22 -6.25 0.61
CA GLY A 255 -11.83 -4.93 0.54
C GLY A 255 -12.33 -4.62 -0.86
N HIS A 256 -11.67 -5.09 -1.91
CA HIS A 256 -12.15 -5.01 -3.28
C HIS A 256 -13.49 -5.71 -3.49
N ALA A 257 -13.55 -6.99 -3.15
CA ALA A 257 -14.78 -7.74 -3.24
C ALA A 257 -15.94 -7.08 -2.47
N LEU A 258 -15.69 -6.49 -1.30
CA LEU A 258 -16.76 -5.90 -0.47
C LEU A 258 -17.32 -4.55 -0.98
N SER A 259 -16.63 -3.87 -1.89
CA SER A 259 -17.02 -2.51 -2.33
C SER A 259 -17.15 -2.34 -3.83
N ASP A 260 -16.92 -3.40 -4.60
CA ASP A 260 -17.32 -3.46 -6.00
C ASP A 260 -18.79 -3.92 -6.08
N ASP A 261 -19.61 -3.31 -6.93
CA ASP A 261 -21.04 -3.60 -7.02
C ASP A 261 -21.32 -5.05 -7.50
N GLU A 262 -20.40 -5.63 -8.28
CA GLU A 262 -20.51 -7.03 -8.74
C GLU A 262 -19.89 -8.02 -7.75
N HIS A 263 -19.20 -7.53 -6.71
CA HIS A 263 -18.49 -8.30 -5.68
C HIS A 263 -17.66 -9.51 -6.18
N PRO A 264 -16.91 -9.40 -7.30
CA PRO A 264 -16.21 -10.55 -7.84
C PRO A 264 -15.10 -10.98 -6.89
N SER A 265 -15.08 -12.28 -6.54
CA SER A 265 -14.20 -12.80 -5.50
C SER A 265 -13.70 -14.20 -5.81
N LEU A 266 -12.44 -14.49 -5.51
CA LEU A 266 -11.92 -15.86 -5.54
C LEU A 266 -12.58 -16.72 -4.45
N PRO A 267 -12.55 -18.07 -4.57
CA PRO A 267 -13.04 -18.97 -3.53
C PRO A 267 -12.55 -18.67 -2.11
N ILE A 268 -11.29 -18.27 -1.99
CA ILE A 268 -10.67 -17.90 -0.70
C ILE A 268 -11.29 -16.64 -0.11
N ILE A 269 -11.63 -15.66 -0.95
CA ILE A 269 -12.23 -14.39 -0.53
C ILE A 269 -13.71 -14.61 -0.20
N SER A 270 -14.46 -15.34 -1.03
CA SER A 270 -15.85 -15.70 -0.73
C SER A 270 -15.97 -16.47 0.60
N SER A 271 -15.11 -17.47 0.81
CA SER A 271 -15.09 -18.22 2.07
C SER A 271 -14.68 -17.37 3.27
N ALA A 272 -13.78 -16.39 3.08
CA ALA A 272 -13.41 -15.46 4.14
C ALA A 272 -14.55 -14.50 4.49
N ILE A 273 -15.25 -13.93 3.50
CA ILE A 273 -16.45 -13.10 3.74
C ILE A 273 -17.47 -13.88 4.56
N PHE A 274 -17.76 -15.13 4.17
CA PHE A 274 -18.68 -15.98 4.91
C PHE A 274 -18.22 -16.19 6.35
N ALA A 275 -16.97 -16.63 6.54
CA ALA A 275 -16.43 -16.93 7.87
C ALA A 275 -16.47 -15.69 8.78
N SER A 276 -16.08 -14.53 8.26
CA SER A 276 -16.06 -13.28 9.02
C SER A 276 -17.46 -12.77 9.40
N VAL A 277 -18.47 -12.96 8.54
CA VAL A 277 -19.87 -12.64 8.91
C VAL A 277 -20.42 -13.70 9.88
N ALA A 278 -20.08 -14.97 9.68
CA ALA A 278 -20.50 -16.07 10.54
C ALA A 278 -20.01 -15.90 11.99
N GLU A 279 -18.74 -15.51 12.19
CA GLU A 279 -18.17 -15.19 13.50
C GLU A 279 -18.95 -14.06 14.20
N ARG A 280 -19.33 -13.01 13.47
CA ARG A 280 -20.13 -11.88 14.01
C ARG A 280 -21.53 -12.30 14.43
N LEU A 281 -22.05 -13.40 13.86
CA LEU A 281 -23.32 -14.03 14.23
C LEU A 281 -23.18 -15.07 15.36
N GLY A 282 -21.98 -15.19 15.95
CA GLY A 282 -21.67 -16.07 17.07
C GLY A 282 -21.38 -17.52 16.68
N MET A 283 -21.14 -17.81 15.40
CA MET A 283 -20.74 -19.16 14.96
C MET A 283 -19.23 -19.33 15.02
N SER A 284 -18.74 -20.53 15.36
CA SER A 284 -17.33 -20.87 15.23
C SER A 284 -17.05 -21.24 13.77
N SER A 285 -16.61 -20.26 12.97
CA SER A 285 -16.33 -20.45 11.54
C SER A 285 -14.87 -20.17 11.20
N ALA A 286 -14.34 -20.89 10.22
CA ALA A 286 -13.00 -20.67 9.69
C ALA A 286 -12.96 -21.02 8.21
N CYS A 287 -11.89 -20.64 7.51
CA CYS A 287 -11.61 -21.20 6.19
C CYS A 287 -10.94 -22.57 6.31
N CYS A 288 -11.25 -23.46 5.38
CA CYS A 288 -10.62 -24.75 5.19
C CYS A 288 -9.83 -24.74 3.87
N ALA A 289 -8.50 -24.80 3.98
CA ALA A 289 -7.58 -24.67 2.87
C ALA A 289 -7.43 -25.97 2.06
N PHE A 290 -8.52 -26.45 1.48
CA PHE A 290 -8.56 -27.62 0.60
C PHE A 290 -7.67 -27.46 -0.66
N PRO A 291 -7.05 -28.50 -1.22
CA PRO A 291 -6.32 -28.37 -2.50
C PRO A 291 -7.24 -27.86 -3.62
N SER A 292 -6.72 -27.01 -4.52
CA SER A 292 -7.46 -26.36 -5.64
C SER A 292 -8.66 -25.46 -5.30
N HIS A 293 -9.21 -25.50 -4.07
CA HIS A 293 -10.36 -24.69 -3.65
C HIS A 293 -10.23 -24.19 -2.21
N VAL A 294 -11.11 -23.30 -1.73
CA VAL A 294 -11.20 -22.97 -0.29
C VAL A 294 -12.65 -23.06 0.11
N HIS A 295 -12.92 -23.81 1.17
CA HIS A 295 -14.25 -23.94 1.76
C HIS A 295 -14.36 -23.10 3.02
N ALA A 296 -15.59 -22.75 3.40
CA ALA A 296 -15.87 -22.33 4.76
C ALA A 296 -16.21 -23.56 5.60
N SER A 297 -15.74 -23.62 6.83
CA SER A 297 -16.14 -24.61 7.81
C SER A 297 -16.83 -23.95 9.00
N VAL A 298 -17.78 -24.65 9.60
CA VAL A 298 -18.49 -24.22 10.81
C VAL A 298 -18.50 -25.38 11.79
N LYS A 299 -18.11 -25.12 13.03
CA LYS A 299 -18.09 -26.09 14.13
C LYS A 299 -19.30 -25.95 15.02
N ALA A 300 -19.76 -27.08 15.54
CA ALA A 300 -20.77 -27.11 16.58
C ALA A 300 -20.26 -26.44 17.88
N PRO A 301 -21.15 -25.81 18.67
CA PRO A 301 -20.80 -25.34 20.00
C PRO A 301 -20.34 -26.47 20.92
N PRO A 302 -19.51 -26.20 21.94
CA PRO A 302 -19.09 -27.23 22.90
C PRO A 302 -20.27 -27.94 23.56
N GLY A 303 -20.30 -29.27 23.50
CA GLY A 303 -21.36 -30.11 24.11
C GLY A 303 -22.67 -30.16 23.31
N MET A 304 -22.69 -29.67 22.07
CA MET A 304 -23.85 -29.74 21.18
C MET A 304 -23.46 -30.28 19.80
N THR A 305 -24.43 -30.85 19.09
CA THR A 305 -24.32 -31.17 17.66
C THR A 305 -24.57 -29.93 16.80
N LEU A 306 -24.31 -30.01 15.48
CA LEU A 306 -24.64 -28.91 14.56
C LEU A 306 -26.15 -28.63 14.49
N ASP A 307 -26.97 -29.63 14.77
CA ASP A 307 -28.43 -29.57 14.71
C ASP A 307 -29.08 -29.13 16.03
N GLY A 308 -28.27 -28.93 17.08
CA GLY A 308 -28.70 -28.35 18.36
C GLY A 308 -29.05 -29.38 19.44
N ASP A 309 -28.80 -30.66 19.18
CA ASP A 309 -28.94 -31.72 20.18
C ASP A 309 -27.74 -31.74 21.14
N VAL A 310 -27.90 -32.34 22.31
CA VAL A 310 -26.80 -32.47 23.29
C VAL A 310 -25.85 -33.57 22.82
N GLU A 311 -24.56 -33.27 22.82
CA GLU A 311 -23.52 -34.27 22.56
C GLU A 311 -23.37 -35.18 23.78
N GLU A 312 -23.61 -36.48 23.58
CA GLU A 312 -23.64 -37.48 24.66
C GLU A 312 -22.23 -37.83 25.15
N ASP A 313 -21.21 -37.72 24.28
CA ASP A 313 -19.81 -37.95 24.67
C ASP A 313 -19.10 -36.62 24.99
N PRO A 314 -18.77 -36.35 26.27
CA PRO A 314 -18.05 -35.13 26.66
C PRO A 314 -16.65 -35.00 26.04
N LYS A 315 -16.12 -36.06 25.42
CA LYS A 315 -14.81 -36.09 24.76
C LYS A 315 -14.91 -36.06 23.23
N ALA A 316 -16.11 -36.06 22.64
CA ALA A 316 -16.26 -35.98 21.20
C ALA A 316 -15.63 -34.69 20.65
N GLU A 317 -14.96 -34.81 19.50
CA GLU A 317 -14.53 -33.62 18.77
C GLU A 317 -15.77 -32.88 18.23
N PRO A 318 -15.79 -31.54 18.25
CA PRO A 318 -16.93 -30.78 17.74
C PRO A 318 -17.25 -31.15 16.28
N GLU A 319 -18.50 -31.52 16.03
CA GLU A 319 -19.00 -31.77 14.68
C GLU A 319 -18.72 -30.56 13.78
N THR A 320 -18.29 -30.80 12.54
CA THR A 320 -17.89 -29.76 11.59
C THR A 320 -18.62 -29.96 10.26
N MET A 321 -19.27 -28.91 9.77
CA MET A 321 -19.84 -28.85 8.42
C MET A 321 -18.99 -27.99 7.49
N TYR A 322 -19.14 -28.20 6.18
CA TYR A 322 -18.44 -27.48 5.14
C TYR A 322 -19.41 -26.82 4.18
N LEU A 323 -19.04 -25.64 3.71
CA LEU A 323 -19.81 -24.84 2.77
C LEU A 323 -18.90 -24.40 1.62
N ASN A 324 -19.51 -24.13 0.47
CA ASN A 324 -18.82 -23.55 -0.68
C ASN A 324 -19.48 -22.24 -1.10
N PRO A 325 -19.25 -21.14 -0.35
CA PRO A 325 -19.89 -19.85 -0.64
C PRO A 325 -19.71 -19.37 -2.08
N TYR A 326 -18.60 -19.77 -2.73
CA TYR A 326 -18.28 -19.43 -4.11
C TYR A 326 -19.24 -20.05 -5.14
N LYS A 327 -19.58 -21.34 -5.04
CA LYS A 327 -20.37 -22.05 -6.08
C LYS A 327 -21.70 -22.64 -5.64
N TRP A 328 -21.88 -22.95 -4.34
CA TRP A 328 -22.97 -23.80 -3.88
C TRP A 328 -23.62 -23.25 -2.61
N ASP A 329 -24.94 -23.36 -2.54
CA ASP A 329 -25.76 -22.80 -1.45
C ASP A 329 -26.13 -23.84 -0.38
N GLY A 330 -25.87 -25.12 -0.62
CA GLY A 330 -26.04 -26.21 0.33
C GLY A 330 -24.77 -26.57 1.10
N GLU A 331 -24.89 -27.61 1.93
CA GLU A 331 -23.76 -28.23 2.62
C GLU A 331 -22.93 -29.07 1.64
N VAL A 332 -21.61 -29.02 1.81
CA VAL A 332 -20.67 -29.92 1.13
C VAL A 332 -20.37 -31.08 2.06
N THR A 333 -20.70 -32.28 1.64
CA THR A 333 -20.54 -33.47 2.49
C THR A 333 -19.08 -33.86 2.62
N LEU A 334 -18.72 -34.45 3.75
CA LEU A 334 -17.35 -34.90 4.00
C LEU A 334 -16.94 -36.03 3.05
N ASP A 335 -17.88 -36.85 2.58
CA ASP A 335 -17.65 -37.89 1.57
C ASP A 335 -17.37 -37.30 0.17
N GLU A 336 -17.98 -36.16 -0.19
CA GLU A 336 -17.62 -35.44 -1.42
C GLU A 336 -16.19 -34.88 -1.35
N LEU A 337 -15.80 -34.27 -0.22
CA LEU A 337 -14.45 -33.76 -0.04
C LEU A 337 -13.41 -34.88 -0.06
N ARG A 338 -13.68 -36.02 0.59
CA ARG A 338 -12.80 -37.19 0.56
C ARG A 338 -12.64 -37.74 -0.85
N ARG A 339 -13.73 -37.87 -1.61
CA ARG A 339 -13.68 -38.28 -3.02
C ARG A 339 -12.86 -37.32 -3.87
N ALA A 340 -13.06 -36.02 -3.71
CA ALA A 340 -12.29 -35.00 -4.42
C ALA A 340 -10.78 -35.06 -4.09
N LEU A 341 -10.38 -35.35 -2.84
CA LEU A 341 -8.96 -35.55 -2.49
C LEU A 341 -8.36 -36.76 -3.21
N VAL A 342 -9.09 -37.87 -3.28
CA VAL A 342 -8.66 -39.07 -4.00
C VAL A 342 -8.49 -38.77 -5.50
N GLU A 343 -9.42 -38.05 -6.11
CA GLU A 343 -9.34 -37.62 -7.52
C GLU A 343 -8.15 -36.70 -7.81
N LEU A 344 -7.78 -35.85 -6.84
CA LEU A 344 -6.59 -35.00 -6.91
C LEU A 344 -5.28 -35.74 -6.59
N GLY A 345 -5.33 -37.05 -6.35
CA GLY A 345 -4.16 -37.90 -6.11
C GLY A 345 -3.70 -37.96 -4.65
N TRP A 346 -4.49 -37.45 -3.69
CA TRP A 346 -4.17 -37.49 -2.27
C TRP A 346 -4.77 -38.73 -1.61
N THR A 347 -3.97 -39.80 -1.50
CA THR A 347 -4.39 -41.08 -0.90
C THR A 347 -3.92 -41.29 0.54
N GLN A 348 -2.94 -40.50 1.01
CA GLN A 348 -2.43 -40.54 2.40
C GLN A 348 -2.34 -39.13 2.98
N GLY A 349 -2.58 -38.99 4.29
CA GLY A 349 -2.49 -37.71 4.99
C GLY A 349 -3.56 -36.68 4.60
N SER A 350 -4.63 -37.10 3.91
CA SER A 350 -5.69 -36.26 3.37
C SER A 350 -6.50 -35.52 4.44
N GLU A 351 -6.61 -36.09 5.65
CA GLU A 351 -7.35 -35.51 6.77
C GLU A 351 -6.84 -34.12 7.21
N VAL A 352 -5.58 -33.77 6.92
CA VAL A 352 -5.06 -32.42 7.21
C VAL A 352 -5.80 -31.34 6.40
N PHE A 353 -6.26 -31.68 5.19
CA PHE A 353 -6.97 -30.76 4.29
C PHE A 353 -8.45 -30.61 4.63
N LEU A 354 -8.97 -31.42 5.55
CA LEU A 354 -10.33 -31.33 6.04
C LEU A 354 -10.41 -30.49 7.33
N ARG A 355 -9.28 -30.06 7.90
CA ARG A 355 -9.30 -29.25 9.13
C ARG A 355 -9.42 -27.76 8.81
N ALA A 356 -10.03 -27.03 9.75
CA ALA A 356 -9.97 -25.56 9.76
C ALA A 356 -8.50 -25.12 9.69
N SER A 357 -8.23 -24.14 8.82
CA SER A 357 -6.88 -23.67 8.57
C SER A 357 -6.60 -22.41 9.39
N PRO A 358 -5.44 -22.33 10.07
CA PRO A 358 -5.02 -21.10 10.73
C PRO A 358 -4.96 -19.92 9.74
N VAL A 359 -5.24 -18.71 10.23
CA VAL A 359 -5.19 -17.46 9.45
C VAL A 359 -3.87 -17.32 8.67
N PRO A 360 -2.68 -17.60 9.25
CA PRO A 360 -1.42 -17.68 8.51
C PRO A 360 -1.46 -18.46 7.19
N ILE A 361 -2.11 -19.61 7.17
CA ILE A 361 -2.20 -20.47 5.99
C ILE A 361 -3.06 -19.82 4.91
N ILE A 362 -4.15 -19.17 5.30
CA ILE A 362 -5.04 -18.46 4.38
C ILE A 362 -4.35 -17.21 3.82
N VAL A 363 -3.56 -16.49 4.61
CA VAL A 363 -2.72 -15.37 4.15
C VAL A 363 -1.72 -15.85 3.11
N LEU A 364 -1.00 -16.96 3.37
CA LEU A 364 -0.03 -17.52 2.42
C LEU A 364 -0.69 -18.00 1.11
N ARG A 365 -1.88 -18.60 1.17
CA ARG A 365 -2.64 -18.96 -0.04
C ARG A 365 -3.11 -17.73 -0.82
N THR A 366 -3.51 -16.67 -0.14
CA THR A 366 -3.89 -15.40 -0.78
C THR A 366 -2.68 -14.76 -1.47
N ALA A 367 -1.51 -14.75 -0.81
CA ALA A 367 -0.25 -14.31 -1.39
C ALA A 367 0.10 -15.12 -2.65
N ALA A 368 -0.09 -16.45 -2.64
CA ALA A 368 0.13 -17.30 -3.79
C ALA A 368 -0.83 -16.99 -4.95
N ASN A 369 -2.12 -16.73 -4.66
CA ASN A 369 -3.09 -16.31 -5.68
C ASN A 369 -2.72 -14.97 -6.32
N ILE A 370 -2.28 -13.99 -5.52
CA ILE A 370 -1.79 -12.70 -6.02
C ILE A 370 -0.57 -12.92 -6.92
N LYS A 371 0.39 -13.75 -6.51
CA LYS A 371 1.55 -14.08 -7.37
C LYS A 371 1.11 -14.71 -8.69
N ALA A 372 0.20 -15.68 -8.66
CA ALA A 372 -0.33 -16.30 -9.87
C ALA A 372 -1.01 -15.29 -10.81
N ALA A 373 -1.83 -14.38 -10.25
CA ALA A 373 -2.45 -13.28 -11.00
C ALA A 373 -1.38 -12.37 -11.64
N THR A 374 -0.39 -11.94 -10.87
CA THR A 374 0.68 -11.06 -11.36
C THR A 374 1.53 -11.74 -12.45
N SER A 375 1.89 -13.01 -12.30
CA SER A 375 2.63 -13.77 -13.30
C SER A 375 1.83 -13.95 -14.60
N ARG A 376 0.52 -14.19 -14.51
CA ARG A 376 -0.35 -14.25 -15.68
C ARG A 376 -0.41 -12.91 -16.41
N ILE A 377 -0.57 -11.81 -15.66
CA ILE A 377 -0.57 -10.46 -16.21
C ILE A 377 0.74 -10.15 -16.94
N GLN A 378 1.89 -10.51 -16.36
CA GLN A 378 3.19 -10.33 -16.98
C GLN A 378 3.31 -11.13 -18.29
N ASN A 379 2.85 -12.38 -18.31
CA ASN A 379 2.85 -13.21 -19.52
C ASN A 379 1.89 -12.70 -20.63
N LEU A 380 0.82 -11.99 -20.26
CA LEU A 380 -0.11 -11.37 -21.22
C LEU A 380 0.47 -10.09 -21.83
N ALA A 381 1.17 -9.27 -21.03
CA ALA A 381 1.78 -8.02 -21.48
C ALA A 381 2.81 -8.24 -22.61
N ASP A 382 3.51 -9.38 -22.60
CA ASP A 382 4.45 -9.77 -23.65
C ASP A 382 3.77 -10.13 -24.99
N ARG A 383 2.43 -10.26 -25.02
CA ARG A 383 1.64 -10.75 -26.17
C ARG A 383 0.73 -9.71 -26.81
N SER A 384 0.92 -8.42 -26.50
CA SER A 384 0.18 -7.23 -26.98
C SER A 384 -1.10 -6.88 -26.19
N GLY A 385 -1.34 -5.56 -26.07
CA GLY A 385 -2.29 -4.92 -25.15
C GLY A 385 -3.78 -5.15 -25.45
N GLU A 386 -4.21 -6.41 -25.35
CA GLU A 386 -5.61 -6.80 -25.45
C GLU A 386 -6.45 -6.21 -24.31
N PRO A 387 -7.76 -5.97 -24.52
CA PRO A 387 -8.70 -5.50 -23.48
C PRO A 387 -8.67 -6.33 -22.19
N ILE A 388 -8.32 -7.62 -22.32
CA ILE A 388 -8.19 -8.58 -21.21
C ILE A 388 -7.06 -8.17 -20.25
N GLU A 389 -5.96 -7.60 -20.75
CA GLU A 389 -4.84 -7.15 -19.90
C GLU A 389 -5.25 -5.96 -19.02
N VAL A 390 -6.03 -5.03 -19.58
CA VAL A 390 -6.50 -3.84 -18.85
C VAL A 390 -7.41 -4.25 -17.70
N GLU A 391 -8.38 -5.13 -17.95
CA GLU A 391 -9.30 -5.63 -16.93
C GLU A 391 -8.61 -6.44 -15.84
N ALA A 392 -7.60 -7.24 -16.20
CA ALA A 392 -6.84 -8.04 -15.23
C ALA A 392 -6.07 -7.19 -14.21
N LYS A 393 -5.61 -6.00 -14.62
CA LYS A 393 -4.89 -5.03 -13.77
C LYS A 393 -5.81 -4.01 -13.09
N ARG A 394 -7.09 -3.93 -13.48
CA ARG A 394 -8.02 -2.89 -13.05
C ARG A 394 -8.28 -2.97 -11.55
N LEU A 395 -7.90 -1.91 -10.84
CA LEU A 395 -8.26 -1.64 -9.45
C LEU A 395 -8.98 -0.28 -9.36
N ARG A 396 -9.40 0.10 -8.16
CA ARG A 396 -10.22 1.30 -7.89
C ARG A 396 -9.48 2.60 -8.14
N ALA A 397 -8.21 2.63 -7.77
CA ALA A 397 -7.39 3.83 -7.79
C ALA A 397 -5.94 3.46 -8.11
N GLY A 398 -5.13 4.49 -8.37
CA GLY A 398 -3.73 4.34 -8.67
C GLY A 398 -3.43 3.85 -10.08
N HIS A 399 -2.15 3.68 -10.37
CA HIS A 399 -1.68 3.29 -11.68
C HIS A 399 -1.70 1.76 -11.81
N PRO A 400 -2.34 1.16 -12.83
CA PRO A 400 -2.48 -0.30 -12.95
C PRO A 400 -1.16 -1.08 -12.82
N ASP A 401 -0.10 -0.71 -13.55
CA ASP A 401 1.20 -1.38 -13.44
C ASP A 401 1.92 -1.16 -12.09
N ILE A 402 1.63 -0.05 -11.41
CA ILE A 402 2.19 0.19 -10.07
C ILE A 402 1.47 -0.70 -9.07
N ASN A 403 0.16 -0.87 -9.22
CA ASN A 403 -0.67 -1.71 -8.38
C ASN A 403 -0.32 -3.19 -8.51
N VAL A 404 -0.04 -3.67 -9.72
CA VAL A 404 0.35 -5.07 -9.96
C VAL A 404 1.60 -5.43 -9.14
N GLU A 405 2.68 -4.64 -9.20
CA GLU A 405 3.82 -4.99 -8.33
C GLU A 405 3.65 -4.53 -6.88
N ALA A 406 2.76 -3.58 -6.56
CA ALA A 406 2.44 -3.30 -5.16
C ALA A 406 1.78 -4.51 -4.51
N ALA A 407 0.84 -5.17 -5.21
CA ALA A 407 0.24 -6.42 -4.78
C ALA A 407 1.27 -7.57 -4.76
N LYS A 408 2.16 -7.66 -5.75
CA LYS A 408 3.27 -8.61 -5.72
C LYS A 408 4.18 -8.37 -4.50
N TYR A 409 4.49 -7.11 -4.19
CA TYR A 409 5.27 -6.74 -3.02
C TYR A 409 4.56 -7.07 -1.71
N ALA A 410 3.24 -6.90 -1.66
CA ALA A 410 2.39 -7.37 -0.57
C ALA A 410 2.54 -8.88 -0.35
N SER A 411 2.53 -9.68 -1.43
CA SER A 411 2.72 -11.13 -1.35
C SER A 411 4.09 -11.53 -0.78
N MET A 412 5.15 -10.77 -1.11
CA MET A 412 6.50 -11.01 -0.58
C MET A 412 6.58 -10.68 0.91
N TRP A 413 6.01 -9.54 1.32
CA TRP A 413 5.90 -9.15 2.72
C TRP A 413 5.13 -10.19 3.53
N ALA A 414 3.94 -10.58 3.07
CA ALA A 414 3.11 -11.58 3.74
C ALA A 414 3.87 -12.90 3.95
N GLU A 415 4.61 -13.38 2.93
CA GLU A 415 5.42 -14.58 3.08
C GLU A 415 6.58 -14.44 4.07
N LEU A 416 7.26 -13.29 4.11
CA LEU A 416 8.35 -13.06 5.07
C LEU A 416 7.86 -12.89 6.51
N MET A 417 6.68 -12.27 6.70
CA MET A 417 6.11 -12.07 8.04
C MET A 417 5.48 -13.34 8.59
N VAL A 418 4.89 -14.17 7.72
CA VAL A 418 4.08 -15.32 8.13
C VAL A 418 4.87 -16.64 8.09
N LYS A 419 5.91 -16.79 7.27
CA LYS A 419 6.72 -18.02 7.33
C LYS A 419 7.65 -17.98 8.56
N PRO A 420 7.80 -19.09 9.29
CA PRO A 420 8.80 -19.18 10.36
C PRO A 420 10.20 -18.89 9.82
N VAL A 421 10.99 -18.10 10.56
CA VAL A 421 12.38 -17.78 10.20
C VAL A 421 13.29 -19.00 10.11
N SER A 422 12.92 -20.11 10.77
CA SER A 422 13.63 -21.40 10.66
C SER A 422 13.42 -22.11 9.31
N SER A 423 12.50 -21.65 8.47
CA SER A 423 12.21 -22.26 7.17
C SER A 423 13.25 -21.88 6.12
N VAL A 424 13.75 -22.86 5.37
CA VAL A 424 14.64 -22.63 4.20
C VAL A 424 13.99 -21.71 3.16
N HIS A 425 12.67 -21.76 3.03
CA HIS A 425 11.92 -20.92 2.10
C HIS A 425 11.88 -19.45 2.53
N TRP A 426 12.11 -19.14 3.81
CA TRP A 426 12.19 -17.76 4.28
C TRP A 426 13.41 -17.06 3.68
N ASP A 427 14.55 -17.75 3.67
CA ASP A 427 15.80 -17.25 3.09
C ASP A 427 15.70 -17.01 1.59
N HIS A 428 15.16 -17.99 0.86
CA HIS A 428 14.99 -17.89 -0.59
C HIS A 428 14.13 -16.68 -1.00
N ASN A 429 13.14 -16.35 -0.18
CA ASN A 429 12.27 -15.20 -0.41
C ASN A 429 12.95 -13.85 -0.12
N LEU A 430 13.97 -13.82 0.74
CA LEU A 430 14.62 -12.60 1.20
C LEU A 430 15.35 -11.87 0.06
N GLU A 431 16.07 -12.60 -0.79
CA GLU A 431 16.86 -12.00 -1.89
C GLU A 431 15.96 -11.23 -2.87
N THR A 432 14.90 -11.90 -3.33
CA THR A 432 13.94 -11.30 -4.27
C THR A 432 13.22 -10.11 -3.62
N PHE A 433 12.89 -10.21 -2.32
CA PHE A 433 12.30 -9.12 -1.58
C PHE A 433 13.23 -7.91 -1.48
N LEU A 434 14.49 -8.11 -1.07
CA LEU A 434 15.45 -7.01 -0.88
C LEU A 434 15.76 -6.29 -2.19
N HIS A 435 15.84 -7.03 -3.30
CA HIS A 435 15.96 -6.45 -4.63
C HIS A 435 14.75 -5.57 -4.96
N SER A 436 13.52 -6.08 -4.78
CA SER A 436 12.29 -5.32 -5.04
C SER A 436 12.20 -4.06 -4.17
N PHE A 437 12.48 -4.21 -2.86
CA PHE A 437 12.49 -3.14 -1.87
C PHE A 437 13.44 -2.01 -2.24
N ALA A 438 14.73 -2.30 -2.45
CA ALA A 438 15.72 -1.25 -2.69
C ALA A 438 15.50 -0.50 -4.02
N MET A 439 14.92 -1.19 -5.00
CA MET A 439 14.75 -0.67 -6.35
C MET A 439 13.47 0.16 -6.52
N SER A 440 12.39 -0.20 -5.81
CA SER A 440 11.07 0.40 -6.04
C SER A 440 10.42 1.02 -4.80
N TRP A 441 10.84 0.65 -3.59
CA TRP A 441 10.10 0.94 -2.36
C TRP A 441 11.04 1.46 -1.25
N GLY A 442 12.01 2.30 -1.61
CA GLY A 442 13.01 2.81 -0.67
C GLY A 442 12.39 3.53 0.53
N GLU A 443 11.24 4.18 0.34
CA GLU A 443 10.44 4.82 1.38
C GLU A 443 10.04 3.89 2.52
N ASP A 444 9.97 2.58 2.28
CA ASP A 444 9.59 1.57 3.26
C ASP A 444 10.76 1.11 4.15
N ALA A 445 11.93 1.77 4.06
CA ALA A 445 13.08 1.44 4.89
C ALA A 445 12.75 1.49 6.40
N TRP A 446 11.79 2.32 6.82
CA TRP A 446 11.34 2.35 8.22
C TRP A 446 10.56 1.08 8.60
N ILE A 447 9.80 0.48 7.68
CA ILE A 447 9.08 -0.79 7.87
C ILE A 447 10.09 -1.92 7.96
N VAL A 448 11.06 -1.96 7.03
CA VAL A 448 12.15 -2.95 7.02
C VAL A 448 12.94 -2.91 8.31
N ARG A 449 13.31 -1.71 8.79
CA ARG A 449 14.00 -1.55 10.08
C ARG A 449 13.18 -2.04 11.27
N LYS A 450 11.87 -1.79 11.27
CA LYS A 450 10.99 -2.11 12.40
C LYS A 450 10.65 -3.60 12.47
N TYR A 451 10.35 -4.24 11.35
CA TYR A 451 9.78 -5.59 11.31
C TYR A 451 10.74 -6.64 10.74
N LEU A 452 11.36 -6.37 9.58
CA LEU A 452 12.19 -7.38 8.91
C LEU A 452 13.57 -7.52 9.55
N LEU A 453 14.21 -6.42 9.94
CA LEU A 453 15.55 -6.44 10.50
C LEU A 453 15.61 -7.31 11.78
N PRO A 454 14.72 -7.19 12.78
CA PRO A 454 14.72 -8.08 13.94
C PRO A 454 14.58 -9.57 13.58
N MET A 455 13.71 -9.91 12.62
CA MET A 455 13.53 -11.28 12.14
C MET A 455 14.79 -11.80 11.44
N TYR A 456 15.44 -10.96 10.64
CA TYR A 456 16.71 -11.27 10.00
C TYR A 456 17.82 -11.53 11.03
N GLU A 457 17.90 -10.72 12.09
CA GLU A 457 18.87 -10.95 13.17
C GLU A 457 18.64 -12.28 13.89
N GLN A 458 17.38 -12.61 14.19
CA GLN A 458 17.01 -13.89 14.78
C GLN A 458 17.40 -15.05 13.85
N PHE A 459 17.10 -14.91 12.56
CA PHE A 459 17.46 -15.91 11.55
C PHE A 459 18.97 -16.14 11.50
N VAL A 460 19.76 -15.08 11.34
CA VAL A 460 21.23 -15.14 11.29
C VAL A 460 21.81 -15.76 12.56
N ALA A 461 21.30 -15.37 13.74
CA ALA A 461 21.73 -15.90 15.02
C ALA A 461 21.38 -17.39 15.21
N SER A 462 20.33 -17.88 14.56
CA SER A 462 19.91 -19.29 14.63
C SER A 462 20.68 -20.23 13.71
N GLN A 463 21.48 -19.70 12.76
CA GLN A 463 22.21 -20.55 11.81
C GLN A 463 23.42 -21.22 12.48
N PRO A 464 23.63 -22.53 12.27
CA PRO A 464 24.75 -23.27 12.87
C PRO A 464 26.12 -22.83 12.35
N HIS A 465 26.18 -22.18 11.18
CA HIS A 465 27.40 -21.64 10.58
C HIS A 465 27.19 -20.20 10.14
N VAL A 466 28.14 -19.33 10.45
CA VAL A 466 28.12 -17.92 10.00
C VAL A 466 28.40 -17.90 8.50
N ARG A 467 27.33 -17.90 7.69
CA ARG A 467 27.42 -17.65 6.25
C ARG A 467 27.75 -16.18 6.02
N ASN A 468 28.79 -15.90 5.24
CA ASN A 468 29.13 -14.52 4.86
C ASN A 468 28.08 -14.00 3.86
N ARG A 469 27.04 -13.33 4.37
CA ARG A 469 25.96 -12.73 3.56
C ARG A 469 26.37 -11.37 3.05
N ALA A 470 26.25 -11.15 1.75
CA ALA A 470 26.55 -9.88 1.10
C ALA A 470 25.50 -9.54 0.04
N GLY A 471 25.41 -8.26 -0.32
CA GLY A 471 24.51 -7.78 -1.37
C GLY A 471 23.05 -8.01 -1.03
N TRP A 472 22.32 -8.65 -1.96
CA TRP A 472 20.87 -8.86 -1.87
C TRP A 472 20.44 -9.88 -0.82
N GLU A 473 21.37 -10.55 -0.13
CA GLU A 473 21.07 -11.46 0.99
C GLU A 473 21.20 -10.77 2.37
N ASN A 474 21.66 -9.51 2.42
CA ASN A 474 22.03 -8.81 3.65
C ASN A 474 21.21 -7.53 3.87
N VAL A 475 20.23 -7.60 4.78
CA VAL A 475 19.33 -6.48 5.10
C VAL A 475 20.08 -5.22 5.53
N ARG A 476 21.17 -5.36 6.30
CA ARG A 476 21.94 -4.20 6.81
C ARG A 476 22.65 -3.46 5.70
N GLU A 477 23.27 -4.18 4.78
CA GLU A 477 23.97 -3.58 3.64
C GLU A 477 23.01 -2.79 2.76
N ILE A 478 21.83 -3.34 2.48
CA ILE A 478 20.81 -2.64 1.69
C ILE A 478 20.30 -1.37 2.39
N LEU A 479 20.01 -1.44 3.70
CA LEU A 479 19.61 -0.25 4.47
C LEU A 479 20.72 0.81 4.50
N ASN A 480 21.97 0.41 4.69
CA ASN A 480 23.12 1.32 4.69
C ASN A 480 23.34 1.94 3.30
N MET A 481 23.15 1.16 2.23
CA MET A 481 23.22 1.63 0.85
C MET A 481 22.19 2.73 0.61
N LEU A 482 20.93 2.52 1.00
CA LEU A 482 19.87 3.52 0.88
C LEU A 482 20.17 4.79 1.70
N ASP A 483 20.64 4.64 2.94
CA ASP A 483 21.04 5.79 3.77
C ASP A 483 22.18 6.59 3.14
N ASN A 484 23.16 5.91 2.55
CA ASN A 484 24.29 6.56 1.88
C ASN A 484 23.84 7.28 0.60
N LEU A 485 22.92 6.69 -0.16
CA LEU A 485 22.33 7.33 -1.35
C LEU A 485 21.53 8.59 -0.98
N ASP A 486 20.77 8.55 0.12
CA ASP A 486 19.97 9.68 0.62
C ASP A 486 20.82 10.84 1.16
N ARG A 487 22.06 10.56 1.55
CA ARG A 487 23.04 11.56 2.03
C ARG A 487 23.97 12.06 0.93
N ARG A 488 23.81 11.57 -0.30
CA ARG A 488 24.71 11.92 -1.38
C ARG A 488 24.40 13.33 -1.89
N GLU A 489 25.42 14.18 -1.91
CA GLU A 489 25.31 15.49 -2.52
C GLU A 489 25.04 15.37 -4.03
N ALA A 490 24.17 16.26 -4.53
CA ALA A 490 23.83 16.30 -5.94
C ALA A 490 25.06 16.67 -6.78
N VAL A 491 25.40 15.83 -7.76
CA VAL A 491 26.41 16.18 -8.76
C VAL A 491 25.82 17.23 -9.70
N VAL A 492 26.45 18.40 -9.75
CA VAL A 492 26.00 19.53 -10.56
C VAL A 492 26.48 19.37 -12.01
N THR A 493 25.53 19.37 -12.94
CA THR A 493 25.76 19.36 -14.38
C THR A 493 25.20 20.65 -14.99
N ARG A 494 26.05 21.41 -15.69
CA ARG A 494 25.72 22.77 -16.16
C ARG A 494 25.77 22.90 -17.69
N ARG A 495 24.95 23.78 -18.26
CA ARG A 495 24.97 24.26 -19.65
C ARG A 495 25.57 25.67 -19.77
N TYR A 496 26.71 25.88 -19.14
CA TYR A 496 27.33 27.20 -19.06
C TYR A 496 28.21 27.56 -20.26
N THR A 497 28.59 26.58 -21.10
CA THR A 497 29.37 26.84 -22.33
C THR A 497 28.47 26.82 -23.57
N GLN A 498 28.79 27.66 -24.55
CA GLN A 498 28.09 27.69 -25.84
C GLN A 498 28.16 26.32 -26.55
N GLU A 499 29.32 25.66 -26.51
CA GLU A 499 29.49 24.31 -27.06
C GLU A 499 28.52 23.30 -26.42
N MET A 500 28.32 23.35 -25.09
CA MET A 500 27.37 22.47 -24.41
C MET A 500 25.93 22.80 -24.78
N GLN A 501 25.59 24.08 -24.92
CA GLN A 501 24.26 24.52 -25.33
C GLN A 501 23.92 24.06 -26.75
N GLU A 502 24.87 24.11 -27.68
CA GLU A 502 24.70 23.64 -29.05
C GLU A 502 24.62 22.10 -29.13
N ARG A 503 25.36 21.40 -28.26
CA ARG A 503 25.47 19.94 -28.27
C ARG A 503 24.29 19.23 -27.59
N VAL A 504 23.82 19.74 -26.46
CA VAL A 504 22.70 19.19 -25.69
C VAL A 504 21.40 19.86 -26.13
N ARG A 505 20.72 19.25 -27.09
CA ARG A 505 19.59 19.85 -27.82
C ARG A 505 18.31 20.01 -27.01
N TYR A 506 18.07 19.10 -26.07
CA TYR A 506 16.80 19.02 -25.34
C TYR A 506 16.99 19.38 -23.87
N ARG A 507 15.94 19.87 -23.24
CA ARG A 507 15.89 20.34 -21.86
C ARG A 507 15.13 19.40 -20.94
N ILE A 508 15.47 19.45 -19.66
CA ILE A 508 14.72 18.71 -18.64
C ILE A 508 13.27 19.22 -18.61
N GLY A 509 12.34 18.28 -18.45
CA GLY A 509 10.91 18.54 -18.46
C GLY A 509 10.26 18.53 -19.84
N GLN A 510 11.04 18.50 -20.93
CA GLN A 510 10.45 18.32 -22.26
C GLN A 510 9.89 16.90 -22.41
N VAL A 511 8.73 16.83 -23.04
CA VAL A 511 8.05 15.58 -23.38
C VAL A 511 8.46 15.15 -24.78
N PHE A 512 8.67 13.87 -24.98
CA PHE A 512 9.06 13.33 -26.28
C PHE A 512 8.39 11.99 -26.59
N ARG A 513 8.35 11.68 -27.88
CA ARG A 513 8.05 10.37 -28.44
C ARG A 513 9.36 9.69 -28.86
N HIS A 514 9.53 8.43 -28.50
CA HIS A 514 10.68 7.66 -28.98
C HIS A 514 10.51 7.31 -30.47
N LYS A 515 11.38 7.83 -31.35
CA LYS A 515 11.24 7.70 -32.82
C LYS A 515 11.04 6.28 -33.33
N ARG A 516 11.74 5.30 -32.74
CA ARG A 516 11.66 3.89 -33.16
C ARG A 516 10.48 3.14 -32.54
N TYR A 517 10.09 3.49 -31.33
CA TYR A 517 9.24 2.63 -30.48
C TYR A 517 7.92 3.28 -30.10
N GLY A 518 7.71 4.56 -30.42
CA GLY A 518 6.45 5.28 -30.25
C GLY A 518 6.04 5.63 -28.82
N TRP A 519 6.70 5.09 -27.79
CA TRP A 519 6.36 5.40 -26.39
C TRP A 519 6.72 6.85 -26.01
N ILE A 520 6.01 7.36 -25.00
CA ILE A 520 6.12 8.76 -24.55
C ILE A 520 6.93 8.83 -23.27
N GLY A 521 7.84 9.80 -23.19
CA GLY A 521 8.68 10.02 -22.02
C GLY A 521 8.89 11.48 -21.67
N ILE A 522 9.35 11.70 -20.44
CA ILE A 522 9.70 13.03 -19.91
C ILE A 522 11.19 13.01 -19.55
N ILE A 523 11.97 13.94 -20.11
CA ILE A 523 13.40 14.05 -19.84
C ILE A 523 13.60 14.55 -18.40
N ASN A 524 14.37 13.84 -17.59
CA ASN A 524 14.66 14.21 -16.20
C ASN A 524 16.16 14.30 -15.86
N GLY A 525 17.03 14.16 -16.86
CA GLY A 525 18.47 14.33 -16.74
C GLY A 525 19.18 14.14 -18.08
N TRP A 526 20.45 14.51 -18.13
CA TRP A 526 21.29 14.37 -19.32
C TRP A 526 22.78 14.27 -18.96
N ALA A 527 23.57 13.73 -19.89
CA ALA A 527 25.02 13.74 -19.84
C ALA A 527 25.61 13.89 -21.26
N ALA A 528 26.72 14.62 -21.34
CA ALA A 528 27.46 14.86 -22.58
C ALA A 528 28.98 14.80 -22.31
N GLY A 529 29.75 14.32 -23.29
CA GLY A 529 31.21 14.25 -23.14
C GLY A 529 31.65 13.06 -22.28
N SER A 530 32.61 13.31 -21.39
CA SER A 530 33.11 12.35 -20.38
C SER A 530 32.25 12.34 -19.10
N ALA A 531 31.22 13.18 -19.00
CA ALA A 531 30.30 13.18 -17.87
C ALA A 531 29.46 11.89 -17.85
N GLY A 532 29.38 11.24 -16.69
CA GLY A 532 28.50 10.10 -16.49
C GLY A 532 27.03 10.53 -16.36
N LEU A 533 26.10 9.69 -16.80
CA LEU A 533 24.68 9.87 -16.52
C LEU A 533 24.42 9.80 -15.01
N PRO A 534 23.45 10.55 -14.48
CA PRO A 534 23.22 10.56 -13.06
C PRO A 534 22.70 9.19 -12.59
N VAL A 535 23.30 8.65 -11.53
CA VAL A 535 23.13 7.27 -11.06
C VAL A 535 22.01 7.17 -10.02
N PRO A 536 21.19 6.11 -10.01
CA PRO A 536 21.16 5.00 -10.97
C PRO A 536 20.53 5.43 -12.31
N HIS A 537 20.92 4.76 -13.40
CA HIS A 537 20.25 4.86 -14.70
C HIS A 537 20.22 3.48 -15.35
N TYR A 538 19.20 3.24 -16.17
CA TYR A 538 18.92 1.91 -16.72
C TYR A 538 18.99 1.92 -18.24
N LEU A 539 19.63 0.91 -18.80
CA LEU A 539 19.61 0.59 -20.22
C LEU A 539 18.38 -0.26 -20.52
N ASP A 540 17.72 -0.06 -21.67
CA ASP A 540 16.70 -1.00 -22.12
C ASP A 540 17.39 -2.20 -22.77
N GLY A 541 17.07 -3.43 -22.36
CA GLY A 541 17.63 -4.66 -22.93
C GLY A 541 17.33 -4.84 -24.44
N TYR A 542 16.31 -4.16 -24.96
CA TYR A 542 16.06 -4.08 -26.42
C TYR A 542 16.95 -3.07 -27.16
N GLU A 543 17.67 -2.21 -26.43
CA GLU A 543 18.66 -1.28 -27.00
C GLU A 543 20.10 -1.85 -26.94
N ASP A 544 20.34 -2.94 -26.19
CA ASP A 544 21.64 -3.64 -26.13
C ASP A 544 22.09 -4.17 -27.50
N GLU A 545 21.15 -4.62 -28.34
CA GLU A 545 21.48 -5.31 -29.60
C GLU A 545 21.87 -4.39 -30.76
N VAL A 546 21.46 -3.11 -30.75
CA VAL A 546 21.51 -2.28 -31.98
C VAL A 546 22.48 -1.11 -31.88
N GLN A 547 23.00 -0.77 -30.70
CA GLN A 547 23.94 0.35 -30.53
C GLN A 547 25.37 -0.03 -30.14
N SER A 548 25.73 -1.31 -30.20
CA SER A 548 27.12 -1.77 -30.02
C SER A 548 27.82 -2.02 -31.36
N PRO A 549 28.89 -1.28 -31.65
CA PRO A 549 30.18 -1.88 -31.96
C PRO A 549 31.05 -1.72 -30.73
N THR A 550 31.34 -2.83 -30.06
CA THR A 550 32.48 -3.08 -29.17
C THR A 550 33.33 -1.87 -28.79
N THR A 551 33.13 -1.30 -27.59
CA THR A 551 34.16 -0.95 -26.58
C THR A 551 33.58 0.01 -25.53
N SER A 552 33.33 -0.52 -24.33
CA SER A 552 33.52 0.25 -23.10
C SER A 552 34.57 -0.51 -22.31
N PRO A 553 35.77 0.05 -22.03
CA PRO A 553 36.78 -0.69 -21.30
C PRO A 553 36.29 -0.89 -19.88
N ARG A 554 36.14 -2.16 -19.50
CA ARG A 554 36.26 -2.59 -18.11
C ARG A 554 37.57 -2.04 -17.56
N SER A 555 37.51 -1.54 -16.34
CA SER A 555 38.67 -1.25 -15.50
C SER A 555 39.60 -2.46 -15.44
N SER A 556 40.70 -2.45 -16.17
CA SER A 556 41.90 -3.28 -15.96
C SER A 556 43.03 -2.67 -16.77
N GLY A 557 44.13 -2.35 -16.10
CA GLY A 557 45.28 -1.71 -16.72
C GLY A 557 45.94 -2.62 -17.75
N ASP A 558 46.25 -2.07 -18.90
CA ASP A 558 47.56 -2.29 -19.52
C ASP A 558 47.87 -1.16 -20.51
N ARG A 559 49.12 -0.72 -20.54
CA ARG A 559 49.64 0.25 -21.53
C ARG A 559 49.98 -0.52 -22.80
N LEU A 560 49.84 0.11 -23.97
CA LEU A 560 50.88 0.16 -25.02
C LEU A 560 50.39 0.95 -26.26
N HIS A 561 51.38 1.55 -26.92
CA HIS A 561 51.34 2.60 -27.93
C HIS A 561 50.53 2.31 -29.21
N SER A 562 49.86 3.33 -29.74
CA SER A 562 49.94 3.67 -31.17
C SER A 562 49.62 5.14 -31.42
N GLU A 563 50.57 5.84 -32.03
CA GLU A 563 50.38 7.18 -32.58
C GLU A 563 49.58 7.06 -33.89
N GLY A 564 48.37 7.62 -33.89
CA GLY A 564 47.51 7.70 -35.06
C GLY A 564 46.38 8.69 -34.81
N GLN A 565 46.41 9.81 -35.52
CA GLN A 565 45.45 10.93 -35.54
C GLN A 565 44.05 10.61 -34.98
N LEU A 566 43.84 10.89 -33.69
CA LEU A 566 42.53 10.89 -33.05
C LEU A 566 41.76 12.13 -33.50
N ARG A 567 40.87 11.97 -34.50
CA ARG A 567 39.69 12.84 -34.57
C ARG A 567 38.96 12.66 -33.22
N PRO A 568 38.66 13.72 -32.45
CA PRO A 568 37.88 13.56 -31.24
C PRO A 568 36.50 13.07 -31.69
N GLN A 569 36.18 11.80 -31.43
CA GLN A 569 34.81 11.33 -31.54
C GLN A 569 33.99 12.18 -30.58
N LEU A 570 33.23 13.13 -31.10
CA LEU A 570 32.28 13.95 -30.35
C LEU A 570 31.42 13.00 -29.50
N ALA A 571 31.71 12.92 -28.20
CA ALA A 571 31.05 11.96 -27.32
C ALA A 571 29.52 12.09 -27.44
N ARG A 572 28.83 10.96 -27.59
CA ARG A 572 27.37 10.95 -27.77
C ARG A 572 26.67 11.56 -26.56
N VAL A 573 25.59 12.30 -26.80
CA VAL A 573 24.73 12.86 -25.74
C VAL A 573 23.62 11.86 -25.44
N PHE A 574 23.44 11.58 -24.15
CA PHE A 574 22.38 10.73 -23.65
C PHE A 574 21.52 11.50 -22.64
N TYR A 575 20.25 11.14 -22.58
CA TYR A 575 19.28 11.66 -21.62
C TYR A 575 18.82 10.54 -20.70
N THR A 576 18.44 10.88 -19.48
CA THR A 576 17.59 10.04 -18.65
C THR A 576 16.15 10.54 -18.75
N CYS A 577 15.21 9.61 -18.72
CA CYS A 577 13.80 9.93 -18.79
C CYS A 577 12.96 8.94 -17.99
N MET A 578 11.76 9.40 -17.64
CA MET A 578 10.67 8.51 -17.26
C MET A 578 9.87 8.14 -18.51
N SER A 579 9.25 6.97 -18.53
CA SER A 579 8.55 6.45 -19.70
C SER A 579 7.18 5.90 -19.35
N SER A 580 6.19 6.12 -20.22
CA SER A 580 4.88 5.47 -20.14
C SER A 580 4.95 3.95 -20.33
N LYS A 581 6.01 3.44 -20.98
CA LYS A 581 6.22 2.00 -21.20
C LYS A 581 6.73 1.29 -19.94
N ARG A 582 7.55 1.99 -19.15
CA ARG A 582 8.18 1.44 -17.94
C ARG A 582 8.02 2.45 -16.79
N PRO A 583 6.81 2.57 -16.22
CA PRO A 583 6.49 3.59 -15.21
C PRO A 583 7.38 3.53 -13.95
N ARG A 584 8.03 2.40 -13.68
CA ARG A 584 8.97 2.22 -12.56
C ARG A 584 10.41 2.59 -12.86
N ILE A 585 10.80 2.57 -14.13
CA ILE A 585 12.14 2.98 -14.51
C ILE A 585 12.11 4.49 -14.64
N ASP A 586 12.51 5.14 -13.56
CA ASP A 586 12.47 6.58 -13.48
C ASP A 586 13.65 7.24 -14.20
N ARG A 587 14.69 6.49 -14.55
CA ARG A 587 15.88 6.98 -15.28
C ARG A 587 16.28 6.05 -16.41
N LEU A 588 15.39 5.89 -17.38
CA LEU A 588 15.64 5.17 -18.62
C LEU A 588 16.60 5.99 -19.49
N ARG A 589 17.71 5.38 -19.92
CA ARG A 589 18.67 5.99 -20.82
C ARG A 589 18.10 6.04 -22.24
N VAL A 590 18.21 7.18 -22.89
CA VAL A 590 17.81 7.37 -24.29
C VAL A 590 18.84 8.21 -25.03
N ALA A 591 19.15 7.84 -26.27
CA ALA A 591 20.06 8.59 -27.13
C ALA A 591 19.38 9.85 -27.69
N GLN A 592 20.13 10.95 -27.82
CA GLN A 592 19.62 12.23 -28.36
C GLN A 592 18.91 12.06 -29.72
N ASN A 593 19.42 11.19 -30.60
CA ASN A 593 18.87 11.02 -31.94
C ASN A 593 17.52 10.30 -31.96
N SER A 594 17.17 9.58 -30.89
CA SER A 594 15.92 8.82 -30.74
C SER A 594 14.75 9.66 -30.25
N ILE A 595 14.97 10.94 -29.90
CA ILE A 595 13.98 11.83 -29.30
C ILE A 595 13.28 12.66 -30.39
N GLU A 596 11.95 12.67 -30.37
CA GLU A 596 11.07 13.58 -31.11
C GLU A 596 10.19 14.36 -30.11
N ILE A 597 10.30 15.69 -30.04
CA ILE A 597 9.58 16.50 -29.04
C ILE A 597 8.08 16.53 -29.32
N ILE A 598 7.30 16.34 -28.27
CA ILE A 598 5.84 16.51 -28.27
C ILE A 598 5.51 17.92 -27.81
N THR A 599 4.67 18.60 -28.59
CA THR A 599 4.19 19.97 -28.30
C THR A 599 2.69 20.03 -28.01
N ASP A 600 1.96 18.94 -28.21
CA ASP A 600 0.54 18.82 -27.88
C ASP A 600 0.36 18.18 -26.49
N PRO A 601 -0.14 18.94 -25.49
CA PRO A 601 -0.40 18.42 -24.15
C PRO A 601 -1.39 17.26 -24.10
N ASN A 602 -2.30 17.14 -25.08
CA ASN A 602 -3.33 16.10 -25.08
C ASN A 602 -2.75 14.71 -25.42
N LEU A 603 -1.54 14.66 -25.96
CA LEU A 603 -0.83 13.41 -26.23
C LEU A 603 -0.16 12.83 -24.98
N ILE A 604 -0.08 13.58 -23.88
CA ILE A 604 0.60 13.14 -22.66
C ILE A 604 -0.33 12.20 -21.88
N PRO A 605 0.06 10.93 -21.65
CA PRO A 605 -0.76 10.01 -20.86
C PRO A 605 -0.91 10.52 -19.43
N GLU A 606 -2.14 10.43 -18.88
CA GLU A 606 -2.42 10.90 -17.52
C GLU A 606 -1.58 10.16 -16.47
N SER A 607 -1.35 8.87 -16.68
CA SER A 607 -0.44 8.04 -15.90
C SER A 607 0.96 8.63 -15.75
N LEU A 608 1.49 9.22 -16.82
CA LEU A 608 2.82 9.80 -16.83
C LEU A 608 2.86 11.14 -16.08
N LYS A 609 1.75 11.89 -16.05
CA LYS A 609 1.63 13.15 -15.29
C LYS A 609 1.70 12.91 -13.78
N PHE A 610 1.05 11.86 -13.28
CA PHE A 610 1.14 11.50 -11.86
C PHE A 610 2.59 11.18 -11.45
N LEU A 611 3.26 10.31 -12.21
CA LEU A 611 4.65 9.94 -11.97
C LEU A 611 5.61 11.13 -12.07
N ALA A 612 5.25 12.15 -12.86
CA ALA A 612 6.08 13.33 -13.05
C ALA A 612 6.32 14.08 -11.74
N GLY A 613 5.40 13.99 -10.77
CA GLY A 613 5.56 14.62 -9.46
C GLY A 613 6.84 14.23 -8.73
N LYS A 614 7.42 13.04 -8.98
CA LYS A 614 8.72 12.65 -8.42
C LYS A 614 9.86 13.62 -8.78
N TYR A 615 9.78 14.27 -9.93
CA TYR A 615 10.85 15.13 -10.47
C TYR A 615 10.42 16.57 -10.75
N PHE A 616 9.12 16.80 -10.94
CA PHE A 616 8.58 18.03 -11.48
C PHE A 616 7.50 18.59 -10.56
N LYS A 617 7.48 19.92 -10.41
CA LYS A 617 6.58 20.61 -9.50
C LYS A 617 5.22 20.95 -10.14
N ARG A 618 5.22 21.25 -11.44
CA ARG A 618 4.00 21.51 -12.24
C ARG A 618 4.22 21.23 -13.72
N PHE A 619 3.12 21.20 -14.47
CA PHE A 619 3.13 21.12 -15.93
C PHE A 619 2.70 22.47 -16.53
N ASP A 620 3.51 23.01 -17.46
CA ASP A 620 3.15 24.21 -18.22
C ASP A 620 2.51 23.80 -19.55
N ARG A 621 1.20 24.03 -19.65
CA ARG A 621 0.41 23.68 -20.84
C ARG A 621 0.75 24.56 -22.05
N LYS A 622 1.26 25.78 -21.86
CA LYS A 622 1.59 26.70 -22.97
C LYS A 622 2.84 26.26 -23.72
N THR A 623 3.84 25.79 -22.98
CA THR A 623 5.10 25.32 -23.55
C THR A 623 5.15 23.81 -23.74
N CYS A 624 4.15 23.07 -23.22
CA CYS A 624 4.11 21.62 -23.18
C CYS A 624 5.34 21.02 -22.47
N THR A 625 5.73 21.61 -21.34
CA THR A 625 6.90 21.18 -20.56
C THR A 625 6.60 21.05 -19.09
N PHE A 626 7.22 20.07 -18.44
CA PHE A 626 7.24 19.96 -16.99
C PHE A 626 8.29 20.87 -16.38
N VAL A 627 7.97 21.51 -15.26
CA VAL A 627 8.90 22.41 -14.55
C VAL A 627 9.61 21.61 -13.46
N SER A 628 10.95 21.56 -13.50
CA SER A 628 11.78 20.88 -12.51
C SER A 628 11.41 21.29 -11.09
N ASN A 629 11.24 20.30 -10.20
CA ASN A 629 11.02 20.54 -8.77
C ASN A 629 12.31 20.98 -8.09
N ILE A 630 13.35 20.14 -8.19
CA ILE A 630 14.65 20.36 -7.55
C ILE A 630 15.72 20.58 -8.63
N LYS A 631 16.41 21.73 -8.56
CA LYS A 631 17.41 22.17 -9.55
C LYS A 631 18.87 21.93 -9.15
N GLU A 632 19.11 21.22 -8.05
CA GLU A 632 20.46 20.99 -7.49
C GLU A 632 21.41 20.32 -8.49
N SER A 633 20.95 19.30 -9.23
CA SER A 633 21.78 18.59 -10.21
C SER A 633 21.88 19.31 -11.57
N TYR A 634 20.87 20.11 -11.93
CA TYR A 634 20.76 20.74 -13.24
C TYR A 634 20.22 22.17 -13.10
N PRO A 635 21.04 23.14 -12.63
CA PRO A 635 20.56 24.47 -12.30
C PRO A 635 20.14 25.31 -13.52
N ASP A 636 20.66 24.99 -14.71
CA ASP A 636 20.45 25.73 -15.96
C ASP A 636 19.23 25.24 -16.78
N ASP A 637 18.55 24.20 -16.27
CA ASP A 637 17.29 23.63 -16.77
C ASP A 637 16.18 23.93 -15.75
#